data_AF-A0A970XL34-F1
#
_entry.id   AF-A0A970XL34-F1
#
_cell.length_a   1.000
_cell.length_b   1.000
_cell.length_c   1.000
_cell.angle_alpha   90.00
_cell.angle_beta   90.00
_cell.angle_gamma   90.00
#
_symmetry.space_group_name_H-M   'P 1'
#
loop_
_entity.id
_entity.type
_entity.pdbx_description
1 polymer ?
#
loop_
_entity_poly.entity_id
_entity_poly.type
_entity_poly.pdbx_seq_one_letter_code
_entity_poly.pdbx_strand_id
1 'polypeptide(L)'
;MKLPFGIGTVEDLYTNNEAGSAGYFPLGTGTLWHSGIHINCKNKTPFAPLVPGKVVMYRISKDYKKVTLPEKISQYAHNSIFSNLQNLYRISPKSTSVFELIDKNQTIDVSNSFIMFKHELSIDSLTPNKLIFYTLYMNLEPAADTDVYSGTKIEIGDSIHHVTQDNEFSLDMVGIPAINKGTRYFDFVLILDKKLSEYRETGKNKRALFHGVNKNVFLHQRKNNEKPVSEVIYVPYRTEYVINNICNEKEGLSKEIELKSFRIYLKTKGDLEGSDYKAQSQYKLLDYSTIWFSSRESLDLKADISTIDKKFQYLHKTLNDELEKIKGSKVTVEFVTDSGQPSIRIKNINNVMKFWVEDSEGRFAQNENHFNENVAKNTEVKIFHSNPFSYTYSQIDTSDDLRKQIKDINEKQYIDSSGNVFFEALGKYSSYFIKEKDKDLCYKNAYDWKEWFFDYIPEDSNSLLCGKTSITENLIEWYEKLRKNNDWLTLALAPWWTGPYLTWEFLKSIFGKNPPREETEQMQEEFRHCICTHPIEWDAAVSSEVAGKPDKKTDEETISSRYAEFLKSQADATDLWNGGLSKIFPSNSLHFVHPVYFINHLEKAGAFEFNPYKGTTYAGVKVVNNPGFAPYLGEGKGINGYAPMTWAFNGTTTASKTIHAGIDFAIDYNNVGKIPIHSLIQGFVIADIDYGDDNFGNCILVQSSFNPEHYYLVAHMSRDKPSLKKDDKVYPGKVVGYVGNTGKQYTVHYRKA
;
A
#
# COMPACT_ATOMS: atom_id res chain seq x y z
N MET A 1 8.31 4.01 3.46
CA MET A 1 9.05 5.09 4.15
C MET A 1 9.78 4.50 5.35
N LYS A 2 11.02 4.92 5.66
CA LYS A 2 11.76 4.52 6.87
C LYS A 2 11.49 5.52 8.00
N LEU A 3 10.58 5.19 8.92
CA LEU A 3 10.21 6.09 10.02
C LEU A 3 11.35 6.19 11.07
N PRO A 4 11.73 7.40 11.52
CA PRO A 4 12.85 7.58 12.44
C PRO A 4 12.46 7.34 13.90
N PHE A 5 13.45 7.21 14.79
CA PHE A 5 13.30 7.25 16.27
C PHE A 5 12.33 6.22 16.88
N GLY A 6 12.07 5.12 16.18
CA GLY A 6 11.11 4.09 16.63
C GLY A 6 9.64 4.52 16.48
N ILE A 7 9.36 5.54 15.68
CA ILE A 7 8.00 5.94 15.32
C ILE A 7 7.38 4.81 14.47
N GLY A 8 6.23 4.28 14.91
CA GLY A 8 5.63 3.08 14.32
C GLY A 8 4.73 3.34 13.13
N THR A 9 4.13 4.53 13.03
CA THR A 9 3.18 4.90 11.97
C THR A 9 3.44 6.29 11.41
N VAL A 10 2.95 6.55 10.19
CA VAL A 10 3.00 7.89 9.58
C VAL A 10 2.17 8.90 10.39
N GLU A 11 1.08 8.46 11.01
CA GLU A 11 0.24 9.33 11.85
C GLU A 11 0.97 9.79 13.12
N ASP A 12 1.75 8.90 13.73
CA ASP A 12 2.61 9.25 14.85
C ASP A 12 3.72 10.23 14.43
N LEU A 13 4.19 10.16 13.17
CA LEU A 13 5.16 11.10 12.62
C LEU A 13 4.55 12.49 12.39
N TYR A 14 3.31 12.56 11.88
CA TYR A 14 2.57 13.83 11.82
C TYR A 14 2.39 14.41 13.22
N THR A 15 1.91 13.60 14.17
CA THR A 15 1.76 14.02 15.56
C THR A 15 3.08 14.51 16.15
N ASN A 16 4.21 13.87 15.83
CA ASN A 16 5.54 14.31 16.27
C ASN A 16 5.92 15.71 15.74
N ASN A 17 5.64 16.00 14.47
CA ASN A 17 5.85 17.33 13.91
C ASN A 17 4.89 18.34 14.56
N GLU A 18 3.61 17.99 14.62
CA GLU A 18 2.53 18.91 14.93
C GLU A 18 2.41 19.25 16.43
N ALA A 19 2.84 18.34 17.31
CA ALA A 19 2.94 18.56 18.74
C ALA A 19 4.20 19.37 19.13
N GLY A 20 5.08 19.69 18.18
CA GLY A 20 6.24 20.55 18.40
C GLY A 20 5.87 22.00 18.69
N SER A 21 6.84 22.80 19.16
CA SER A 21 6.64 24.22 19.44
C SER A 21 6.76 25.14 18.21
N ALA A 22 7.28 24.61 17.08
CA ALA A 22 7.49 25.32 15.81
C ALA A 22 7.79 24.33 14.66
N GLY A 23 7.79 24.84 13.41
CA GLY A 23 8.22 24.09 12.22
C GLY A 23 7.10 23.42 11.44
N TYR A 24 6.01 24.17 11.20
CA TYR A 24 4.84 23.71 10.46
C TYR A 24 5.00 24.08 8.99
N PHE A 25 4.73 23.14 8.10
CA PHE A 25 4.60 23.45 6.68
C PHE A 25 3.19 24.01 6.40
N PRO A 26 3.01 25.02 5.54
CA PRO A 26 4.04 25.85 4.89
C PRO A 26 4.33 27.16 5.64
N LEU A 27 3.78 27.36 6.85
CA LEU A 27 3.82 28.66 7.54
C LEU A 27 4.75 28.64 8.76
N GLY A 28 5.73 29.54 8.72
CA GLY A 28 6.70 29.78 9.78
C GLY A 28 6.30 30.89 10.75
N THR A 29 7.25 31.25 11.60
CA THR A 29 7.07 32.38 12.53
C THR A 29 7.08 33.70 11.76
N GLY A 30 6.25 34.68 12.15
CA GLY A 30 6.42 36.04 11.63
C GLY A 30 5.83 36.30 10.24
N THR A 31 4.82 35.54 9.76
CA THR A 31 4.35 35.59 8.35
C THR A 31 5.39 35.15 7.33
N LEU A 32 6.35 34.33 7.75
CA LEU A 32 7.34 33.76 6.83
C LEU A 32 6.83 32.45 6.26
N TRP A 33 7.16 32.20 5.01
CA TRP A 33 7.14 30.85 4.49
C TRP A 33 8.09 29.96 5.28
N HIS A 34 7.64 28.75 5.59
CA HIS A 34 8.48 27.69 6.09
C HIS A 34 8.62 26.61 5.03
N SER A 35 9.86 26.33 4.65
CA SER A 35 10.19 25.51 3.49
C SER A 35 9.94 24.01 3.74
N GLY A 36 9.79 23.61 4.99
CA GLY A 36 9.67 22.20 5.40
C GLY A 36 9.02 22.03 6.75
N ILE A 37 9.49 21.03 7.51
CA ILE A 37 8.96 20.68 8.82
C ILE A 37 10.08 20.34 9.81
N HIS A 38 9.82 20.48 11.11
CA HIS A 38 10.69 19.95 12.16
C HIS A 38 10.26 18.55 12.60
N ILE A 39 11.19 17.59 12.61
CA ILE A 39 10.95 16.27 13.23
C ILE A 39 11.68 16.20 14.57
N ASN A 40 10.91 16.13 15.66
CA ASN A 40 11.39 16.23 17.02
C ASN A 40 11.96 14.90 17.52
N CYS A 41 13.08 14.95 18.22
CA CYS A 41 13.68 13.78 18.84
C CYS A 41 14.10 14.07 20.28
N LYS A 42 13.73 13.18 21.22
CA LYS A 42 14.11 13.34 22.63
C LYS A 42 15.55 12.90 22.89
N ASN A 43 16.04 11.92 22.13
CA ASN A 43 17.31 11.25 22.39
C ASN A 43 18.33 11.57 21.31
N LYS A 44 19.61 11.40 21.64
CA LYS A 44 20.71 11.48 20.68
C LYS A 44 20.75 10.16 19.89
N THR A 45 19.89 10.04 18.88
CA THR A 45 19.72 8.80 18.10
C THR A 45 19.95 9.08 16.62
N PRO A 46 20.84 8.32 15.95
CA PRO A 46 21.05 8.47 14.53
C PRO A 46 19.84 7.91 13.76
N PHE A 47 19.57 8.45 12.57
CA PHE A 47 18.44 8.01 11.74
C PHE A 47 18.81 7.81 10.28
N ALA A 48 18.09 6.90 9.63
CA ALA A 48 18.17 6.64 8.19
C ALA A 48 17.36 7.67 7.40
N PRO A 49 17.64 7.88 6.11
CA PRO A 49 16.82 8.75 5.29
C PRO A 49 15.41 8.15 5.17
N LEU A 50 14.37 8.96 5.37
CA LEU A 50 12.95 8.56 5.30
C LEU A 50 12.62 7.90 3.94
N VAL A 51 13.25 8.39 2.87
CA VAL A 51 13.27 7.75 1.56
C VAL A 51 14.74 7.67 1.12
N PRO A 52 15.24 6.48 0.78
CA PRO A 52 16.59 6.34 0.22
C PRO A 52 16.71 7.09 -1.09
N GLY A 53 17.84 7.75 -1.31
CA GLY A 53 18.12 8.48 -2.55
C GLY A 53 19.61 8.54 -2.85
N LYS A 54 19.97 9.42 -3.78
CA LYS A 54 21.37 9.70 -4.13
C LYS A 54 21.81 11.03 -3.53
N VAL A 55 22.90 11.03 -2.76
CA VAL A 55 23.48 12.24 -2.20
C VAL A 55 24.01 13.10 -3.35
N VAL A 56 23.52 14.33 -3.44
CA VAL A 56 23.91 15.30 -4.48
C VAL A 56 24.59 16.54 -3.91
N MET A 57 24.30 16.86 -2.64
CA MET A 57 24.89 18.02 -1.97
C MET A 57 24.90 17.79 -0.46
N TYR A 58 25.97 18.21 0.21
CA TYR A 58 26.06 18.15 1.67
C TYR A 58 27.05 19.18 2.21
N ARG A 59 26.94 19.45 3.51
CA ARG A 59 27.97 20.10 4.34
C ARG A 59 27.89 19.44 5.70
N ILE A 60 28.97 18.83 6.18
CA ILE A 60 29.06 18.33 7.55
C ILE A 60 30.18 19.09 8.24
N SER A 61 29.80 20.08 9.03
CA SER A 61 30.75 20.93 9.73
C SER A 61 31.37 20.18 10.90
N LYS A 62 32.60 20.58 11.25
CA LYS A 62 33.29 20.03 12.42
C LYS A 62 32.59 20.46 13.71
N ASP A 63 32.29 21.75 13.83
CA ASP A 63 31.78 22.37 15.05
C ASP A 63 30.48 23.15 14.77
N TYR A 64 29.70 23.39 15.82
CA TYR A 64 28.55 24.30 15.77
C TYR A 64 28.98 25.73 15.39
N LYS A 65 28.08 26.47 14.74
CA LYS A 65 28.25 27.91 14.50
C LYS A 65 27.65 28.69 15.65
N LYS A 66 28.29 29.80 16.01
CA LYS A 66 27.83 30.70 17.07
C LYS A 66 27.07 31.86 16.45
N VAL A 67 25.83 32.06 16.88
CA VAL A 67 24.99 33.19 16.48
C VAL A 67 24.63 34.01 17.72
N THR A 68 24.86 35.32 17.67
CA THR A 68 24.52 36.24 18.76
C THR A 68 23.01 36.32 18.96
N LEU A 69 22.57 36.28 20.21
CA LEU A 69 21.16 36.48 20.55
C LEU A 69 20.75 37.95 20.37
N PRO A 70 19.49 38.23 20.00
CA PRO A 70 19.00 39.60 19.88
C PRO A 70 19.04 40.30 21.24
N GLU A 71 19.61 41.51 21.31
CA GLU A 71 19.70 42.26 22.57
C GLU A 71 18.34 42.57 23.18
N LYS A 72 17.29 42.70 22.34
CA LYS A 72 15.92 42.98 22.77
C LYS A 72 14.92 42.17 21.97
N ILE A 73 13.94 41.60 22.66
CA ILE A 73 12.85 40.82 22.06
C ILE A 73 11.50 41.28 22.59
N SER A 74 10.43 40.99 21.85
CA SER A 74 9.07 41.22 22.32
C SER A 74 8.68 40.18 23.38
N GLN A 75 7.65 40.48 24.18
CA GLN A 75 7.05 39.52 25.11
C GLN A 75 6.61 38.21 24.41
N TYR A 76 6.08 38.30 23.20
CA TYR A 76 5.74 37.12 22.41
C TYR A 76 6.97 36.27 22.07
N ALA A 77 8.02 36.88 21.53
CA ALA A 77 9.25 36.18 21.16
C ALA A 77 9.88 35.51 22.39
N HIS A 78 9.85 36.18 23.54
CA HIS A 78 10.26 35.62 24.82
C HIS A 78 9.43 34.38 25.22
N ASN A 79 8.10 34.46 25.09
CA ASN A 79 7.19 33.40 25.53
C ASN A 79 7.08 32.21 24.57
N SER A 80 7.46 32.39 23.30
CA SER A 80 7.33 31.36 22.26
C SER A 80 8.69 30.95 21.69
N ILE A 81 9.26 31.77 20.81
CA ILE A 81 10.48 31.52 20.02
C ILE A 81 11.70 31.23 20.91
N PHE A 82 11.83 31.98 22.00
CA PHE A 82 12.94 31.91 22.96
C PHE A 82 12.48 31.35 24.32
N SER A 83 11.40 30.57 24.35
CA SER A 83 10.82 30.00 25.58
C SER A 83 11.83 29.21 26.43
N ASN A 84 12.73 28.44 25.80
CA ASN A 84 13.79 27.71 26.49
C ASN A 84 14.99 28.59 26.94
N LEU A 85 15.00 29.86 26.56
CA LEU A 85 16.07 30.81 26.79
C LEU A 85 15.59 32.04 27.59
N GLN A 86 14.39 31.99 28.17
CA GLN A 86 13.77 33.09 28.92
C GLN A 86 14.64 33.59 30.07
N ASN A 87 15.35 32.68 30.74
CA ASN A 87 16.27 32.99 31.82
C ASN A 87 17.46 33.89 31.39
N LEU A 88 17.71 34.03 30.10
CA LEU A 88 18.75 34.90 29.55
C LEU A 88 18.26 36.34 29.32
N TYR A 89 16.96 36.59 29.48
CA TYR A 89 16.33 37.88 29.28
C TYR A 89 15.68 38.40 30.57
N ARG A 90 15.59 39.72 30.69
CA ARG A 90 14.86 40.42 31.76
C ARG A 90 13.88 41.42 31.17
N ILE A 91 12.81 41.73 31.88
CA ILE A 91 11.88 42.78 31.46
C ILE A 91 12.65 44.11 31.38
N SER A 92 12.43 44.86 30.29
CA SER A 92 13.05 46.16 30.08
C SER A 92 12.58 47.14 31.16
N PRO A 93 13.49 47.90 31.79
CA PRO A 93 13.10 48.96 32.72
C PRO A 93 12.25 50.06 32.06
N LYS A 94 12.28 50.14 30.72
CA LYS A 94 11.61 51.18 29.93
C LYS A 94 10.26 50.75 29.36
N SER A 95 9.96 49.45 29.35
CA SER A 95 8.69 48.91 28.84
C SER A 95 8.44 47.51 29.38
N THR A 96 7.21 47.26 29.83
CA THR A 96 6.78 45.93 30.30
C THR A 96 6.55 44.94 29.15
N SER A 97 6.52 45.39 27.89
CA SER A 97 6.31 44.56 26.71
C SER A 97 7.60 44.18 25.97
N VAL A 98 8.76 44.67 26.44
CA VAL A 98 10.08 44.43 25.84
C VAL A 98 10.97 43.72 26.85
N PHE A 99 11.69 42.70 26.39
CA PHE A 99 12.65 41.94 27.17
C PHE A 99 14.05 42.22 26.64
N GLU A 100 15.01 42.46 27.53
CA GLU A 100 16.41 42.77 27.21
C GLU A 100 17.30 41.62 27.67
N LEU A 101 18.25 41.24 26.82
CA LEU A 101 19.24 40.21 27.10
C LEU A 101 20.12 40.64 28.28
N ILE A 102 20.36 39.73 29.23
CA ILE A 102 21.12 40.02 30.45
C ILE A 102 22.61 40.23 30.14
N ASP A 103 23.19 39.38 29.29
CA ASP A 103 24.55 39.51 28.76
C ASP A 103 24.52 39.71 27.24
N LYS A 104 25.01 40.86 26.78
CA LYS A 104 25.01 41.24 25.36
C LYS A 104 25.89 40.37 24.47
N ASN A 105 26.82 39.60 25.05
CA ASN A 105 27.70 38.70 24.30
C ASN A 105 27.15 37.27 24.21
N GLN A 106 25.94 37.03 24.72
CA GLN A 106 25.36 35.69 24.73
C GLN A 106 25.08 35.21 23.30
N THR A 107 25.61 34.03 22.98
CA THR A 107 25.41 33.34 21.70
C THR A 107 24.60 32.06 21.90
N ILE A 108 24.01 31.57 20.82
CA ILE A 108 23.49 30.21 20.70
C ILE A 108 24.27 29.41 19.65
N ASP A 109 24.28 28.10 19.85
CA ASP A 109 24.77 27.15 18.86
C ASP A 109 23.70 26.90 17.81
N VAL A 110 24.11 26.97 16.54
CA VAL A 110 23.31 26.55 15.39
C VAL A 110 24.13 25.57 14.58
N SER A 111 23.49 24.49 14.14
CA SER A 111 24.13 23.60 13.18
C SER A 111 23.85 24.09 11.77
N ASN A 112 24.90 24.16 10.96
CA ASN A 112 24.81 24.37 9.53
C ASN A 112 25.05 23.08 8.74
N SER A 113 25.11 21.93 9.42
CA SER A 113 25.30 20.62 8.78
C SER A 113 24.00 20.12 8.15
N PHE A 114 24.09 19.65 6.90
CA PHE A 114 22.96 19.15 6.13
C PHE A 114 23.39 18.10 5.10
N ILE A 115 22.43 17.29 4.66
CA ILE A 115 22.57 16.36 3.52
C ILE A 115 21.33 16.47 2.63
N MET A 116 21.54 16.53 1.32
CA MET A 116 20.51 16.57 0.30
C MET A 116 20.56 15.33 -0.59
N PHE A 117 19.41 14.69 -0.74
CA PHE A 117 19.23 13.55 -1.62
C PHE A 117 18.39 13.95 -2.84
N LYS A 118 18.75 13.42 -4.00
CA LYS A 118 17.95 13.43 -5.22
C LYS A 118 17.20 12.11 -5.37
N HIS A 119 15.96 12.22 -5.81
CA HIS A 119 15.05 11.11 -6.07
C HIS A 119 14.58 11.19 -7.51
N GLU A 120 14.68 10.08 -8.23
CA GLU A 120 14.19 9.97 -9.60
C GLU A 120 13.22 8.78 -9.70
N LEU A 121 11.93 9.07 -9.85
CA LEU A 121 10.91 8.03 -10.02
C LEU A 121 10.46 7.96 -11.47
N SER A 122 10.51 6.76 -12.05
CA SER A 122 9.86 6.51 -13.33
C SER A 122 8.43 6.04 -13.08
N ILE A 123 7.45 6.80 -13.55
CA ILE A 123 6.01 6.56 -13.36
C ILE A 123 5.36 6.61 -14.76
N ASP A 124 4.88 5.47 -15.23
CA ASP A 124 4.35 5.27 -16.58
C ASP A 124 3.09 6.10 -16.89
N SER A 125 2.31 6.39 -15.85
CA SER A 125 1.07 7.16 -15.90
C SER A 125 1.27 8.67 -15.84
N LEU A 126 2.51 9.16 -15.92
CA LEU A 126 2.84 10.58 -15.94
C LEU A 126 3.52 11.01 -17.26
N THR A 127 3.32 12.26 -17.64
CA THR A 127 4.08 12.98 -18.65
C THR A 127 4.53 14.34 -18.08
N PRO A 128 5.85 14.59 -17.95
CA PRO A 128 6.93 13.63 -18.19
C PRO A 128 6.83 12.44 -17.22
N ASN A 129 7.23 11.26 -17.68
CA ASN A 129 7.16 10.01 -16.91
C ASN A 129 8.23 9.89 -15.82
N LYS A 130 9.06 10.92 -15.64
CA LYS A 130 10.16 10.95 -14.69
C LYS A 130 9.90 12.06 -13.69
N LEU A 131 9.37 11.72 -12.51
CA LEU A 131 9.17 12.63 -11.39
C LEU A 131 10.50 12.79 -10.64
N ILE A 132 10.98 14.03 -10.53
CA ILE A 132 12.22 14.34 -9.83
C ILE A 132 11.91 15.24 -8.64
N PHE A 133 12.43 14.87 -7.48
CA PHE A 133 12.36 15.70 -6.29
C PHE A 133 13.60 15.50 -5.42
N TYR A 134 13.78 16.40 -4.47
CA TYR A 134 14.91 16.40 -3.57
C TYR A 134 14.40 16.42 -2.14
N THR A 135 15.09 15.67 -1.26
CA THR A 135 14.87 15.77 0.17
C THR A 135 16.11 16.32 0.84
N LEU A 136 15.92 17.32 1.68
CA LEU A 136 16.98 18.02 2.39
C LEU A 136 16.78 17.81 3.89
N TYR A 137 17.84 17.32 4.54
CA TYR A 137 17.91 17.06 5.97
C TYR A 137 18.88 18.06 6.58
N MET A 138 18.41 18.91 7.49
CA MET A 138 19.23 19.97 8.09
C MET A 138 19.17 19.94 9.61
N ASN A 139 19.93 20.85 10.22
CA ASN A 139 20.17 20.89 11.65
C ASN A 139 20.69 19.52 12.14
N LEU A 140 21.69 18.97 11.44
CA LEU A 140 22.35 17.71 11.81
C LEU A 140 23.50 17.96 12.78
N GLU A 141 23.75 17.08 13.74
CA GLU A 141 24.82 17.24 14.72
C GLU A 141 26.20 17.30 14.04
N PRO A 142 27.07 18.28 14.36
CA PRO A 142 28.42 18.40 13.80
C PRO A 142 29.30 17.20 14.09
N ALA A 143 30.32 16.99 13.25
CA ALA A 143 31.17 15.79 13.33
C ALA A 143 32.06 15.70 14.58
N ALA A 144 32.33 16.81 15.28
CA ALA A 144 33.03 16.75 16.57
C ALA A 144 32.22 16.01 17.64
N ASP A 145 30.89 15.97 17.49
CA ASP A 145 29.96 15.40 18.46
C ASP A 145 29.37 14.05 18.01
N THR A 146 29.74 13.53 16.83
CA THR A 146 29.24 12.24 16.32
C THR A 146 30.22 11.53 15.41
N ASP A 147 30.25 10.20 15.51
CA ASP A 147 31.03 9.30 14.66
C ASP A 147 30.25 8.73 13.47
N VAL A 148 28.98 9.09 13.29
CA VAL A 148 28.08 8.54 12.25
C VAL A 148 28.63 8.69 10.82
N TYR A 149 29.46 9.71 10.59
CA TYR A 149 30.05 9.98 9.28
C TYR A 149 31.37 9.23 9.06
N SER A 150 31.91 8.55 10.07
CA SER A 150 33.18 7.82 9.98
C SER A 150 33.09 6.68 8.97
N GLY A 151 34.05 6.60 8.05
CA GLY A 151 34.08 5.57 7.01
C GLY A 151 33.07 5.78 5.86
N THR A 152 32.33 6.90 5.87
CA THR A 152 31.50 7.30 4.73
C THR A 152 32.30 8.10 3.71
N LYS A 153 31.72 8.37 2.53
CA LYS A 153 32.31 9.26 1.52
C LYS A 153 32.17 10.76 1.85
N ILE A 154 31.64 11.10 3.03
CA ILE A 154 31.41 12.49 3.44
C ILE A 154 32.71 13.12 3.92
N GLU A 155 33.07 14.23 3.29
CA GLU A 155 34.15 15.10 3.76
C GLU A 155 33.65 16.03 4.87
N ILE A 156 34.42 16.14 5.95
CA ILE A 156 34.11 17.03 7.09
C ILE A 156 34.75 18.39 6.85
N GLY A 157 33.92 19.44 6.89
CA GLY A 157 34.36 20.83 6.70
C GLY A 157 33.20 21.79 6.53
N ASP A 158 33.52 23.08 6.50
CA ASP A 158 32.53 24.17 6.41
C ASP A 158 32.08 24.47 4.98
N SER A 159 32.70 23.83 3.99
CA SER A 159 32.37 24.02 2.57
C SER A 159 31.16 23.19 2.17
N ILE A 160 30.37 23.69 1.21
CA ILE A 160 29.31 22.90 0.59
C ILE A 160 29.93 22.04 -0.52
N HIS A 161 29.76 20.73 -0.41
CA HIS A 161 30.21 19.76 -1.39
C HIS A 161 29.07 19.44 -2.36
N HIS A 162 29.40 19.42 -3.65
CA HIS A 162 28.50 19.00 -4.73
C HIS A 162 29.00 17.67 -5.28
N VAL A 163 28.11 16.69 -5.34
CA VAL A 163 28.45 15.35 -5.84
C VAL A 163 28.05 15.28 -7.31
N THR A 164 29.02 15.01 -8.18
CA THR A 164 28.77 14.82 -9.62
C THR A 164 27.99 13.52 -9.85
N GLN A 165 27.25 13.44 -10.95
CA GLN A 165 26.41 12.27 -11.28
C GLN A 165 27.18 10.94 -11.22
N ASP A 166 28.42 10.90 -11.71
CA ASP A 166 29.26 9.69 -11.70
C ASP A 166 29.77 9.28 -10.31
N ASN A 167 29.68 10.19 -9.34
CA ASN A 167 30.16 9.99 -7.97
C ASN A 167 29.00 9.92 -6.96
N GLU A 168 27.75 9.99 -7.41
CA GLU A 168 26.57 9.87 -6.55
C GLU A 168 26.62 8.58 -5.72
N PHE A 169 26.30 8.71 -4.44
CA PHE A 169 26.29 7.58 -3.51
C PHE A 169 25.03 7.61 -2.65
N SER A 170 24.73 6.47 -2.02
CA SER A 170 23.63 6.35 -1.06
C SER A 170 24.21 6.25 0.34
N LEU A 171 23.39 6.56 1.34
CA LEU A 171 23.74 6.47 2.75
C LEU A 171 22.68 5.68 3.49
N ASP A 172 23.13 4.83 4.41
CA ASP A 172 22.24 4.11 5.31
C ASP A 172 21.73 5.03 6.44
N MET A 173 22.57 5.98 6.85
CA MET A 173 22.30 6.94 7.93
C MET A 173 22.52 8.36 7.45
N VAL A 174 21.62 9.27 7.83
CA VAL A 174 21.72 10.71 7.54
C VAL A 174 22.56 11.42 8.59
N GLY A 175 22.42 11.04 9.86
CA GLY A 175 23.08 11.73 10.96
C GLY A 175 22.27 11.64 12.25
N ILE A 176 22.61 12.51 13.20
CA ILE A 176 21.88 12.71 14.45
C ILE A 176 21.23 14.11 14.39
N PRO A 177 19.98 14.32 14.85
CA PRO A 177 19.39 15.65 14.90
C PRO A 177 20.13 16.53 15.91
N ALA A 178 20.47 17.77 15.56
CA ALA A 178 21.17 18.71 16.43
C ALA A 178 20.23 19.38 17.44
N ILE A 179 20.82 20.06 18.43
CA ILE A 179 20.09 20.93 19.35
C ILE A 179 20.06 22.34 18.76
N ASN A 180 18.86 22.92 18.66
CA ASN A 180 18.67 24.33 18.33
C ASN A 180 17.68 24.95 19.34
N LYS A 181 18.09 26.04 20.00
CA LYS A 181 17.32 26.74 21.06
C LYS A 181 16.76 25.79 22.14
N GLY A 182 17.56 24.82 22.56
CA GLY A 182 17.21 23.86 23.62
C GLY A 182 16.30 22.71 23.19
N THR A 183 15.90 22.65 21.93
CA THR A 183 15.10 21.54 21.38
C THR A 183 15.93 20.74 20.37
N ARG A 184 15.83 19.42 20.41
CA ARG A 184 16.50 18.52 19.47
C ARG A 184 15.53 18.10 18.37
N TYR A 185 15.85 18.48 17.14
CA TYR A 185 15.08 18.18 15.96
C TYR A 185 15.97 18.26 14.72
N PHE A 186 15.50 17.75 13.60
CA PHE A 186 16.10 18.03 12.29
C PHE A 186 15.04 18.67 11.40
N ASP A 187 15.48 19.54 10.48
CA ASP A 187 14.60 20.10 9.46
C ASP A 187 14.50 19.12 8.30
N PHE A 188 13.28 18.89 7.84
CA PHE A 188 13.00 18.06 6.69
C PHE A 188 12.26 18.85 5.62
N VAL A 189 12.89 19.00 4.47
CA VAL A 189 12.40 19.83 3.37
C VAL A 189 12.29 18.96 2.12
N LEU A 190 11.21 19.14 1.35
CA LEU A 190 11.06 18.51 0.04
C LEU A 190 10.89 19.57 -1.05
N ILE A 191 11.77 19.49 -2.06
CA ILE A 191 11.81 20.43 -3.18
C ILE A 191 11.54 19.65 -4.46
N LEU A 192 10.55 20.08 -5.24
CA LEU A 192 10.31 19.57 -6.59
C LEU A 192 11.22 20.29 -7.58
N ASP A 193 11.74 19.57 -8.57
CA ASP A 193 12.56 20.19 -9.63
C ASP A 193 11.74 21.14 -10.53
N LYS A 194 10.42 20.94 -10.57
CA LYS A 194 9.42 21.65 -11.36
C LYS A 194 8.10 21.70 -10.60
N LYS A 195 7.15 22.49 -11.08
CA LYS A 195 5.81 22.52 -10.47
C LYS A 195 5.15 21.15 -10.58
N LEU A 196 4.45 20.72 -9.52
CA LEU A 196 3.79 19.42 -9.51
C LEU A 196 2.77 19.27 -10.65
N SER A 197 2.08 20.37 -10.99
CA SER A 197 1.11 20.45 -12.10
C SER A 197 1.71 20.25 -13.50
N GLU A 198 3.04 20.29 -13.65
CA GLU A 198 3.72 19.94 -14.90
C GLU A 198 3.79 18.42 -15.12
N TYR A 199 3.66 17.62 -14.06
CA TYR A 199 3.59 16.16 -14.13
C TYR A 199 2.16 15.74 -14.43
N ARG A 200 1.80 15.69 -15.71
CA ARG A 200 0.42 15.44 -16.13
C ARG A 200 0.13 13.97 -16.19
N GLU A 201 -1.01 13.56 -15.66
CA GLU A 201 -1.48 12.20 -15.83
C GLU A 201 -1.71 11.89 -17.32
N THR A 202 -1.11 10.79 -17.79
CA THR A 202 -1.28 10.29 -19.15
C THR A 202 -1.43 8.79 -19.12
N GLY A 203 -2.61 8.26 -19.46
CA GLY A 203 -2.74 6.86 -19.85
C GLY A 203 -3.88 6.06 -19.23
N LYS A 204 -3.82 4.75 -19.50
CA LYS A 204 -4.88 3.75 -19.25
C LYS A 204 -4.75 3.03 -17.90
N ASN A 205 -3.55 2.94 -17.33
CA ASN A 205 -3.29 2.27 -16.05
C ASN A 205 -3.35 3.28 -14.90
N LYS A 206 -4.56 3.76 -14.61
CA LYS A 206 -4.78 4.76 -13.55
C LYS A 206 -4.63 4.10 -12.19
N ARG A 207 -3.57 4.44 -11.47
CA ARG A 207 -3.49 4.09 -10.05
C ARG A 207 -4.50 4.92 -9.29
N ALA A 208 -5.29 4.28 -8.46
CA ALA A 208 -6.31 4.95 -7.68
C ALA A 208 -6.03 4.76 -6.19
N LEU A 209 -6.29 5.81 -5.41
CA LEU A 209 -6.20 5.80 -3.96
C LEU A 209 -7.57 6.04 -3.37
N PHE A 210 -7.81 5.41 -2.22
CA PHE A 210 -9.01 5.66 -1.44
C PHE A 210 -9.05 7.15 -1.05
N HIS A 211 -10.13 7.82 -1.44
CA HIS A 211 -10.36 9.25 -1.21
C HIS A 211 -11.44 9.51 -0.15
N GLY A 212 -12.09 8.45 0.35
CA GLY A 212 -13.20 8.55 1.29
C GLY A 212 -14.51 8.07 0.69
N VAL A 213 -15.50 7.84 1.55
CA VAL A 213 -16.79 7.31 1.11
C VAL A 213 -17.66 8.46 0.59
N ASN A 214 -17.77 8.58 -0.73
CA ASN A 214 -18.58 9.59 -1.40
C ASN A 214 -20.02 9.63 -0.86
N LYS A 215 -20.58 10.84 -0.66
CA LYS A 215 -21.94 11.06 -0.12
C LYS A 215 -23.07 10.26 -0.79
N ASN A 216 -22.89 9.87 -2.06
CA ASN A 216 -23.86 9.09 -2.83
C ASN A 216 -23.72 7.57 -2.63
N VAL A 217 -22.67 7.13 -1.94
CA VAL A 217 -22.42 5.72 -1.62
C VAL A 217 -23.12 5.37 -0.32
N PHE A 218 -23.93 4.32 -0.35
CA PHE A 218 -24.60 3.80 0.83
C PHE A 218 -23.80 2.64 1.45
N LEU A 219 -23.66 2.67 2.77
CA LEU A 219 -23.12 1.54 3.51
C LEU A 219 -24.21 0.48 3.73
N HIS A 220 -23.76 -0.76 3.87
CA HIS A 220 -24.59 -1.92 4.13
C HIS A 220 -24.05 -2.67 5.35
N GLN A 221 -24.93 -3.26 6.13
CA GLN A 221 -24.56 -4.18 7.20
C GLN A 221 -24.85 -5.61 6.80
N ARG A 222 -23.90 -6.49 7.12
CA ARG A 222 -24.05 -7.93 6.94
C ARG A 222 -25.00 -8.49 7.99
N LYS A 223 -26.03 -9.22 7.55
CA LYS A 223 -26.92 -9.98 8.41
C LYS A 223 -26.52 -11.44 8.41
N ASN A 224 -26.36 -12.03 9.59
CA ASN A 224 -26.22 -13.46 9.74
C ASN A 224 -27.55 -14.10 9.34
N ASN A 225 -27.56 -14.83 8.23
CA ASN A 225 -28.71 -15.61 7.83
C ASN A 225 -28.73 -16.92 8.64
N GLU A 226 -29.92 -17.46 8.88
CA GLU A 226 -30.03 -18.84 9.35
C GLU A 226 -29.46 -19.78 8.27
N LYS A 227 -28.71 -20.80 8.70
CA LYS A 227 -28.17 -21.78 7.76
C LYS A 227 -29.33 -22.45 7.01
N PRO A 228 -29.21 -22.64 5.68
CA PRO A 228 -30.20 -23.38 4.91
C PRO A 228 -30.43 -24.76 5.50
N VAL A 229 -31.64 -25.29 5.32
CA VAL A 229 -31.95 -26.67 5.72
C VAL A 229 -31.03 -27.61 4.95
N SER A 230 -30.36 -28.49 5.69
CA SER A 230 -29.48 -29.51 5.12
C SER A 230 -30.19 -30.84 4.96
N GLU A 231 -29.79 -31.60 3.95
CA GLU A 231 -30.11 -33.02 3.83
C GLU A 231 -28.83 -33.86 3.69
N VAL A 232 -28.94 -35.17 3.78
CA VAL A 232 -27.81 -36.09 3.61
C VAL A 232 -28.07 -36.93 2.38
N ILE A 233 -27.10 -36.98 1.46
CA ILE A 233 -27.13 -37.85 0.29
C ILE A 233 -25.97 -38.84 0.32
N TYR A 234 -26.10 -39.94 -0.39
CA TYR A 234 -25.02 -40.90 -0.59
C TYR A 234 -24.33 -40.66 -1.93
N VAL A 235 -22.99 -40.55 -1.89
CA VAL A 235 -22.15 -40.38 -3.08
C VAL A 235 -21.19 -41.57 -3.22
N PRO A 236 -21.34 -42.39 -4.27
CA PRO A 236 -20.47 -43.55 -4.51
C PRO A 236 -19.02 -43.19 -4.82
N TYR A 237 -18.13 -44.13 -4.54
CA TYR A 237 -16.73 -44.13 -4.92
C TYR A 237 -16.56 -43.98 -6.44
N ARG A 238 -15.61 -43.14 -6.86
CA ARG A 238 -15.34 -42.81 -8.28
C ARG A 238 -16.52 -42.18 -9.02
N THR A 239 -17.41 -41.53 -8.28
CA THR A 239 -18.31 -40.53 -8.87
C THR A 239 -17.47 -39.37 -9.38
N GLU A 240 -17.61 -39.03 -10.65
CA GLU A 240 -16.98 -37.83 -11.21
C GLU A 240 -17.76 -36.60 -10.80
N TYR A 241 -17.08 -35.54 -10.40
CA TYR A 241 -17.68 -34.27 -10.05
C TYR A 241 -16.89 -33.08 -10.61
N VAL A 242 -17.56 -31.94 -10.66
CA VAL A 242 -16.97 -30.62 -10.92
C VAL A 242 -17.30 -29.71 -9.76
N ILE A 243 -16.35 -28.85 -9.38
CA ILE A 243 -16.59 -27.75 -8.46
C ILE A 243 -16.96 -26.54 -9.31
N ASN A 244 -18.20 -26.07 -9.19
CA ASN A 244 -18.70 -24.93 -9.94
C ASN A 244 -18.36 -23.60 -9.27
N ASN A 245 -18.46 -23.55 -7.93
CA ASN A 245 -18.22 -22.35 -7.13
C ASN A 245 -17.55 -22.72 -5.80
N ILE A 246 -16.80 -21.78 -5.23
CA ILE A 246 -16.16 -21.90 -3.92
C ILE A 246 -16.45 -20.62 -3.13
N CYS A 247 -16.92 -20.75 -1.89
CA CYS A 247 -17.16 -19.65 -0.98
C CYS A 247 -16.29 -19.84 0.28
N ASN A 248 -15.48 -18.84 0.60
CA ASN A 248 -14.54 -18.89 1.73
C ASN A 248 -14.81 -17.70 2.66
N GLU A 249 -15.58 -17.96 3.71
CA GLU A 249 -15.98 -16.98 4.71
C GLU A 249 -15.38 -17.29 6.07
N LYS A 250 -15.47 -16.33 7.00
CA LYS A 250 -14.91 -16.48 8.36
C LYS A 250 -15.48 -17.71 9.07
N GLU A 251 -16.72 -18.07 8.77
CA GLU A 251 -17.46 -19.17 9.37
C GLU A 251 -17.12 -20.54 8.74
N GLY A 252 -16.46 -20.58 7.57
CA GLY A 252 -16.03 -21.82 6.92
C GLY A 252 -15.90 -21.73 5.40
N LEU A 253 -15.41 -22.84 4.81
CA LEU A 253 -15.31 -23.07 3.37
C LEU A 253 -16.52 -23.88 2.88
N SER A 254 -17.20 -23.41 1.83
CA SER A 254 -18.21 -24.19 1.12
C SER A 254 -17.90 -24.30 -0.37
N LYS A 255 -18.34 -25.41 -0.98
CA LYS A 255 -18.15 -25.70 -2.41
C LYS A 255 -19.48 -26.08 -3.04
N GLU A 256 -19.76 -25.54 -4.22
CA GLU A 256 -20.87 -26.00 -5.06
C GLU A 256 -20.39 -27.14 -5.95
N ILE A 257 -20.97 -28.33 -5.73
CA ILE A 257 -20.61 -29.57 -6.39
C ILE A 257 -21.66 -29.92 -7.43
N GLU A 258 -21.19 -30.36 -8.60
CA GLU A 258 -22.01 -30.93 -9.66
C GLU A 258 -21.52 -32.34 -10.01
N LEU A 259 -22.38 -33.34 -9.82
CA LEU A 259 -22.03 -34.74 -10.10
C LEU A 259 -22.20 -35.06 -11.59
N LYS A 260 -21.15 -35.53 -12.26
CA LYS A 260 -21.12 -35.74 -13.72
C LYS A 260 -21.31 -37.17 -14.17
N SER A 261 -20.82 -38.14 -13.40
CA SER A 261 -20.96 -39.55 -13.74
C SER A 261 -20.84 -40.42 -12.51
N PHE A 262 -21.48 -41.59 -12.57
CA PHE A 262 -21.39 -42.59 -11.52
C PHE A 262 -20.73 -43.86 -12.07
N ARG A 263 -19.82 -44.43 -11.29
CA ARG A 263 -19.38 -45.80 -11.52
C ARG A 263 -20.27 -46.74 -10.73
N ILE A 264 -20.80 -47.74 -11.41
CA ILE A 264 -21.60 -48.80 -10.79
C ILE A 264 -21.04 -50.16 -11.15
N TYR A 265 -21.18 -51.11 -10.23
CA TYR A 265 -20.83 -52.51 -10.43
C TYR A 265 -22.10 -53.30 -10.76
N LEU A 266 -22.02 -54.09 -11.82
CA LEU A 266 -23.16 -54.84 -12.35
C LEU A 266 -23.16 -56.28 -11.83
N LYS A 267 -24.34 -56.90 -11.84
CA LYS A 267 -24.50 -58.33 -11.56
C LYS A 267 -24.14 -59.15 -12.82
N THR A 268 -23.36 -60.21 -12.67
CA THR A 268 -23.16 -61.22 -13.74
C THR A 268 -24.01 -62.47 -13.47
N LYS A 269 -24.33 -63.23 -14.53
CA LYS A 269 -25.05 -64.51 -14.41
C LYS A 269 -24.29 -65.44 -13.45
N GLY A 270 -24.94 -65.91 -12.39
CA GLY A 270 -24.39 -66.93 -11.49
C GLY A 270 -23.81 -66.46 -10.14
N ASP A 271 -24.20 -65.28 -9.64
CA ASP A 271 -23.82 -64.76 -8.31
C ASP A 271 -22.29 -64.60 -8.08
N LEU A 272 -21.64 -63.93 -9.03
CA LEU A 272 -20.21 -63.54 -9.10
C LEU A 272 -19.29 -64.58 -9.77
N GLU A 273 -19.38 -64.68 -11.11
CA GLU A 273 -18.16 -64.78 -11.92
C GLU A 273 -18.31 -63.87 -13.15
N GLY A 274 -17.50 -62.81 -13.21
CA GLY A 274 -17.25 -62.04 -14.42
C GLY A 274 -15.80 -62.18 -14.87
N SER A 275 -15.21 -63.36 -14.61
CA SER A 275 -13.87 -63.80 -15.02
C SER A 275 -13.61 -63.64 -16.52
N ASP A 276 -14.66 -63.61 -17.35
CA ASP A 276 -14.55 -63.46 -18.81
C ASP A 276 -14.47 -62.00 -19.31
N TYR A 277 -14.79 -61.00 -18.47
CA TYR A 277 -14.76 -59.60 -18.90
C TYR A 277 -13.42 -58.95 -18.56
N LYS A 278 -12.88 -58.20 -19.53
CA LYS A 278 -11.74 -57.31 -19.34
C LYS A 278 -12.19 -55.85 -19.51
N ALA A 279 -11.45 -54.90 -18.96
CA ALA A 279 -11.64 -53.49 -19.29
C ALA A 279 -11.68 -53.30 -20.82
N GLN A 280 -12.54 -52.40 -21.31
CA GLN A 280 -12.87 -52.18 -22.74
C GLN A 280 -13.73 -53.25 -23.42
N SER A 281 -14.06 -54.35 -22.74
CA SER A 281 -14.99 -55.34 -23.30
C SER A 281 -16.41 -54.77 -23.42
N GLN A 282 -17.19 -55.28 -24.37
CA GLN A 282 -18.60 -54.92 -24.52
C GLN A 282 -19.47 -55.85 -23.65
N TYR A 283 -20.25 -55.26 -22.76
CA TYR A 283 -21.21 -55.95 -21.89
C TYR A 283 -22.63 -55.60 -22.31
N LYS A 284 -23.54 -56.58 -22.40
CA LYS A 284 -24.96 -56.32 -22.71
C LYS A 284 -25.75 -56.19 -21.41
N LEU A 285 -26.26 -54.99 -21.12
CA LEU A 285 -27.03 -54.74 -19.88
C LEU A 285 -28.42 -55.38 -19.98
N LEU A 286 -28.64 -56.49 -19.29
CA LEU A 286 -29.94 -57.18 -19.28
C LEU A 286 -30.72 -56.95 -17.99
N ASP A 287 -30.00 -56.88 -16.86
CA ASP A 287 -30.56 -56.68 -15.54
C ASP A 287 -29.80 -55.56 -14.81
N TYR A 288 -30.55 -54.62 -14.26
CA TYR A 288 -30.07 -53.53 -13.41
C TYR A 288 -30.92 -53.39 -12.14
N SER A 289 -31.79 -54.37 -11.85
CA SER A 289 -32.70 -54.38 -10.71
C SER A 289 -32.00 -54.12 -9.38
N THR A 290 -30.78 -54.62 -9.22
CA THR A 290 -29.90 -54.26 -8.12
C THR A 290 -28.55 -53.82 -8.68
N ILE A 291 -28.10 -52.64 -8.26
CA ILE A 291 -26.78 -52.12 -8.58
C ILE A 291 -25.90 -52.08 -7.35
N TRP A 292 -24.59 -52.21 -7.54
CA TRP A 292 -23.62 -52.24 -6.45
C TRP A 292 -22.65 -51.06 -6.55
N PHE A 293 -22.26 -50.51 -5.40
CA PHE A 293 -21.23 -49.47 -5.29
C PHE A 293 -19.95 -49.99 -4.63
N SER A 294 -20.06 -51.08 -3.89
CA SER A 294 -18.96 -51.84 -3.30
C SER A 294 -19.40 -53.30 -3.11
N SER A 295 -18.55 -54.14 -2.52
CA SER A 295 -18.92 -55.53 -2.19
C SER A 295 -19.97 -55.65 -1.08
N ARG A 296 -20.33 -54.55 -0.40
CA ARG A 296 -21.26 -54.55 0.74
C ARG A 296 -22.42 -53.56 0.60
N GLU A 297 -22.39 -52.70 -0.41
CA GLU A 297 -23.39 -51.66 -0.60
C GLU A 297 -24.04 -51.82 -1.97
N SER A 298 -25.35 -52.02 -1.93
CA SER A 298 -26.21 -52.18 -3.09
C SER A 298 -27.43 -51.28 -2.98
N LEU A 299 -28.03 -50.97 -4.12
CA LEU A 299 -29.30 -50.27 -4.20
C LEU A 299 -30.24 -51.06 -5.10
N ASP A 300 -31.41 -51.39 -4.56
CA ASP A 300 -32.52 -51.98 -5.30
C ASP A 300 -33.24 -50.87 -6.06
N LEU A 301 -33.19 -50.92 -7.38
CA LEU A 301 -33.82 -49.96 -8.29
C LEU A 301 -35.25 -50.36 -8.68
N LYS A 302 -35.75 -51.51 -8.20
CA LYS A 302 -37.13 -51.97 -8.39
C LYS A 302 -38.03 -51.75 -7.17
N ALA A 303 -37.44 -51.47 -6.02
CA ALA A 303 -38.18 -51.06 -4.84
C ALA A 303 -38.90 -49.73 -5.06
N ASP A 304 -40.02 -49.52 -4.35
CA ASP A 304 -40.69 -48.23 -4.33
C ASP A 304 -39.76 -47.20 -3.69
N ILE A 305 -39.53 -46.07 -4.38
CA ILE A 305 -38.62 -45.00 -3.91
C ILE A 305 -38.97 -44.49 -2.50
N SER A 306 -40.25 -44.56 -2.11
CA SER A 306 -40.70 -44.18 -0.75
C SER A 306 -40.17 -45.11 0.35
N THR A 307 -39.80 -46.35 0.00
CA THR A 307 -39.21 -47.35 0.90
C THR A 307 -37.68 -47.29 0.95
N ILE A 308 -37.06 -46.58 0.01
CA ILE A 308 -35.62 -46.33 -0.03
C ILE A 308 -35.26 -45.24 0.99
N ASP A 309 -34.20 -45.48 1.78
CA ASP A 309 -33.63 -44.48 2.69
C ASP A 309 -33.36 -43.17 1.92
N LYS A 310 -33.79 -42.04 2.49
CA LYS A 310 -33.75 -40.70 1.89
C LYS A 310 -32.39 -40.39 1.25
N LYS A 311 -31.29 -40.81 1.87
CA LYS A 311 -29.94 -40.53 1.35
C LYS A 311 -29.65 -41.19 0.00
N PHE A 312 -30.34 -42.28 -0.34
CA PHE A 312 -30.18 -42.98 -1.61
C PHE A 312 -31.24 -42.58 -2.65
N GLN A 313 -32.30 -41.84 -2.29
CA GLN A 313 -33.41 -41.55 -3.21
C GLN A 313 -32.98 -40.76 -4.45
N TYR A 314 -32.06 -39.80 -4.32
CA TYR A 314 -31.50 -39.09 -5.47
C TYR A 314 -30.78 -40.05 -6.43
N LEU A 315 -29.91 -40.89 -5.87
CA LEU A 315 -29.14 -41.86 -6.64
C LEU A 315 -30.05 -42.89 -7.32
N HIS A 316 -31.07 -43.36 -6.60
CA HIS A 316 -32.10 -44.27 -7.11
C HIS A 316 -32.78 -43.68 -8.34
N LYS A 317 -33.36 -42.48 -8.22
CA LYS A 317 -34.06 -41.80 -9.32
C LYS A 317 -33.13 -41.60 -10.52
N THR A 318 -31.96 -41.06 -10.26
CA THR A 318 -30.97 -40.69 -11.29
C THR A 318 -30.47 -41.90 -12.07
N LEU A 319 -30.10 -42.98 -11.37
CA LEU A 319 -29.57 -44.17 -12.03
C LEU A 319 -30.66 -45.01 -12.69
N ASN A 320 -31.85 -45.11 -12.10
CA ASN A 320 -32.95 -45.88 -12.68
C ASN A 320 -33.35 -45.31 -14.05
N ASP A 321 -33.47 -43.98 -14.16
CA ASP A 321 -33.82 -43.31 -15.42
C ASP A 321 -32.77 -43.53 -16.52
N GLU A 322 -31.48 -43.47 -16.19
CA GLU A 322 -30.40 -43.68 -17.18
C GLU A 322 -30.18 -45.16 -17.53
N LEU A 323 -30.31 -46.06 -16.56
CA LEU A 323 -30.11 -47.49 -16.78
C LEU A 323 -31.23 -48.11 -17.62
N GLU A 324 -32.47 -47.64 -17.46
CA GLU A 324 -33.59 -48.11 -18.28
C GLU A 324 -33.40 -47.73 -19.76
N LYS A 325 -32.84 -46.54 -20.07
CA LYS A 325 -32.56 -46.13 -21.46
C LYS A 325 -31.53 -47.01 -22.16
N ILE A 326 -30.54 -47.50 -21.41
CA ILE A 326 -29.44 -48.31 -21.97
C ILE A 326 -29.67 -49.82 -21.80
N LYS A 327 -30.81 -50.22 -21.21
CA LYS A 327 -31.20 -51.63 -21.09
C LYS A 327 -31.27 -52.28 -22.47
N GLY A 328 -30.72 -53.49 -22.57
CA GLY A 328 -30.63 -54.25 -23.81
C GLY A 328 -29.50 -53.81 -24.75
N SER A 329 -28.86 -52.66 -24.49
CA SER A 329 -27.74 -52.15 -25.28
C SER A 329 -26.40 -52.75 -24.84
N LYS A 330 -25.40 -52.69 -25.73
CA LYS A 330 -24.00 -52.99 -25.39
C LYS A 330 -23.37 -51.74 -24.79
N VAL A 331 -22.75 -51.89 -23.61
CA VAL A 331 -22.03 -50.86 -22.86
C VAL A 331 -20.58 -51.29 -22.67
N THR A 332 -19.67 -50.33 -22.61
CA THR A 332 -18.24 -50.62 -22.45
C THR A 332 -17.91 -50.80 -20.97
N VAL A 333 -17.26 -51.92 -20.63
CA VAL A 333 -16.74 -52.18 -19.29
C VAL A 333 -15.58 -51.22 -19.01
N GLU A 334 -15.69 -50.43 -17.95
CA GLU A 334 -14.67 -49.46 -17.56
C GLU A 334 -13.56 -50.12 -16.75
N PHE A 335 -13.95 -50.94 -15.77
CA PHE A 335 -13.03 -51.60 -14.83
C PHE A 335 -13.63 -52.92 -14.35
N VAL A 336 -12.78 -53.87 -13.98
CA VAL A 336 -13.17 -55.17 -13.43
C VAL A 336 -12.43 -55.35 -12.12
N THR A 337 -13.14 -55.69 -11.04
CA THR A 337 -12.52 -55.94 -9.72
C THR A 337 -11.67 -57.20 -9.74
N ASP A 338 -10.83 -57.38 -8.71
CA ASP A 338 -10.04 -58.62 -8.53
C ASP A 338 -10.93 -59.87 -8.40
N SER A 339 -12.17 -59.69 -7.92
CA SER A 339 -13.21 -60.73 -7.87
C SER A 339 -13.96 -60.93 -9.20
N GLY A 340 -13.51 -60.31 -10.29
CA GLY A 340 -14.09 -60.44 -11.62
C GLY A 340 -15.38 -59.64 -11.83
N GLN A 341 -15.76 -58.70 -10.97
CA GLN A 341 -17.00 -57.95 -11.13
C GLN A 341 -16.81 -56.77 -12.10
N PRO A 342 -17.54 -56.71 -13.23
CA PRO A 342 -17.43 -55.60 -14.17
C PRO A 342 -18.17 -54.36 -13.64
N SER A 343 -17.56 -53.20 -13.90
CA SER A 343 -18.15 -51.89 -13.67
C SER A 343 -18.33 -51.13 -14.96
N ILE A 344 -19.39 -50.33 -15.01
CA ILE A 344 -19.67 -49.40 -16.10
C ILE A 344 -19.77 -47.98 -15.54
N ARG A 345 -19.52 -47.00 -16.40
CA ARG A 345 -19.71 -45.59 -16.08
C ARG A 345 -20.98 -45.08 -16.72
N ILE A 346 -21.89 -44.56 -15.90
CA ILE A 346 -23.10 -43.89 -16.35
C ILE A 346 -22.76 -42.41 -16.56
N LYS A 347 -22.67 -42.02 -17.83
CA LYS A 347 -22.40 -40.64 -18.28
C LYS A 347 -23.70 -39.98 -18.76
N ASN A 348 -23.69 -38.66 -18.93
CA ASN A 348 -24.82 -37.86 -19.45
C ASN A 348 -26.08 -37.97 -18.59
N ILE A 349 -25.91 -37.85 -17.28
CA ILE A 349 -27.01 -37.87 -16.32
C ILE A 349 -28.01 -36.75 -16.64
N ASN A 350 -29.27 -37.09 -16.92
CA ASN A 350 -30.35 -36.10 -16.96
C ASN A 350 -30.73 -35.70 -15.52
N ASN A 351 -31.02 -34.41 -15.29
CA ASN A 351 -31.31 -33.82 -13.97
C ASN A 351 -30.11 -33.81 -13.00
N VAL A 352 -28.98 -33.28 -13.46
CA VAL A 352 -27.80 -33.10 -12.62
C VAL A 352 -28.11 -32.22 -11.40
N MET A 353 -28.02 -32.79 -10.21
CA MET A 353 -28.15 -32.03 -8.97
C MET A 353 -26.88 -31.20 -8.74
N LYS A 354 -27.09 -29.90 -8.51
CA LYS A 354 -26.10 -28.99 -7.94
C LYS A 354 -26.41 -28.82 -6.47
N PHE A 355 -25.39 -28.92 -5.63
CA PHE A 355 -25.56 -28.75 -4.20
C PHE A 355 -24.30 -28.19 -3.56
N TRP A 356 -24.47 -27.54 -2.41
CA TRP A 356 -23.40 -26.99 -1.60
C TRP A 356 -22.99 -27.95 -0.50
N VAL A 357 -21.70 -28.00 -0.19
CA VAL A 357 -21.15 -28.74 0.94
C VAL A 357 -20.26 -27.83 1.77
N GLU A 358 -20.29 -28.00 3.10
CA GLU A 358 -19.27 -27.42 3.98
C GLU A 358 -18.03 -28.33 3.89
N ASP A 359 -16.91 -27.81 3.38
CA ASP A 359 -15.72 -28.62 3.11
C ASP A 359 -14.65 -28.43 4.19
N SER A 360 -14.94 -28.90 5.40
CA SER A 360 -13.98 -28.93 6.51
C SER A 360 -13.02 -30.12 6.46
N GLU A 361 -13.33 -31.15 5.65
CA GLU A 361 -12.63 -32.44 5.65
C GLU A 361 -11.92 -32.77 4.31
N GLY A 362 -12.00 -31.89 3.30
CA GLY A 362 -11.37 -32.10 2.00
C GLY A 362 -11.99 -33.25 1.20
N ARG A 363 -13.29 -33.51 1.37
CA ARG A 363 -13.99 -34.65 0.74
C ARG A 363 -14.11 -34.49 -0.77
N PHE A 364 -14.16 -33.25 -1.22
CA PHE A 364 -14.07 -32.86 -2.62
C PHE A 364 -12.77 -32.06 -2.78
N ALA A 365 -11.68 -32.77 -3.05
CA ALA A 365 -10.36 -32.16 -3.17
C ALA A 365 -10.32 -31.16 -4.33
N GLN A 366 -9.28 -30.31 -4.33
CA GLN A 366 -8.97 -29.42 -5.44
C GLN A 366 -7.60 -29.83 -5.95
N ASN A 367 -7.52 -30.36 -7.17
CA ASN A 367 -6.29 -30.50 -7.92
C ASN A 367 -6.20 -29.36 -8.93
N GLU A 368 -5.06 -28.65 -8.91
CA GLU A 368 -4.85 -27.36 -9.59
C GLU A 368 -5.02 -27.38 -11.12
N ASN A 369 -5.27 -28.54 -11.75
CA ASN A 369 -5.33 -28.69 -13.21
C ASN A 369 -6.51 -29.51 -13.77
N HIS A 370 -7.50 -29.93 -12.97
CA HIS A 370 -8.65 -30.67 -13.52
C HIS A 370 -9.99 -30.25 -12.93
N PHE A 371 -10.90 -29.82 -13.80
CA PHE A 371 -12.31 -29.62 -13.47
C PHE A 371 -13.08 -30.94 -13.31
N ASN A 372 -12.44 -32.12 -13.42
CA ASN A 372 -13.08 -33.43 -13.23
C ASN A 372 -12.29 -34.24 -12.20
N GLU A 373 -12.92 -34.56 -11.07
CA GLU A 373 -12.32 -35.36 -10.01
C GLU A 373 -13.20 -36.54 -9.61
N ASN A 374 -12.62 -37.56 -8.99
CA ASN A 374 -13.31 -38.76 -8.54
C ASN A 374 -13.39 -38.81 -7.01
N VAL A 375 -14.56 -39.06 -6.45
CA VAL A 375 -14.71 -39.24 -4.99
C VAL A 375 -13.89 -40.45 -4.52
N ALA A 376 -13.05 -40.26 -3.49
CA ALA A 376 -12.02 -41.23 -3.07
C ALA A 376 -12.55 -42.44 -2.27
N LYS A 377 -13.77 -42.37 -1.72
CA LYS A 377 -14.45 -43.48 -1.04
C LYS A 377 -15.97 -43.26 -1.05
N ASN A 378 -16.74 -44.32 -0.85
CA ASN A 378 -18.17 -44.21 -0.58
C ASN A 378 -18.41 -43.30 0.62
N THR A 379 -19.35 -42.36 0.50
CA THR A 379 -19.52 -41.35 1.54
C THR A 379 -20.94 -40.79 1.60
N GLU A 380 -21.40 -40.59 2.84
CA GLU A 380 -22.59 -39.79 3.12
C GLU A 380 -22.19 -38.33 3.22
N VAL A 381 -22.84 -37.49 2.43
CA VAL A 381 -22.52 -36.06 2.31
C VAL A 381 -23.71 -35.26 2.81
N LYS A 382 -23.46 -34.40 3.80
CA LYS A 382 -24.42 -33.36 4.18
C LYS A 382 -24.38 -32.26 3.14
N ILE A 383 -25.51 -32.03 2.48
CA ILE A 383 -25.65 -31.08 1.39
C ILE A 383 -26.65 -29.97 1.73
N PHE A 384 -26.53 -28.85 1.02
CA PHE A 384 -27.42 -27.71 1.07
C PHE A 384 -27.82 -27.30 -0.35
N HIS A 385 -29.09 -26.93 -0.57
CA HIS A 385 -29.54 -26.48 -1.91
C HIS A 385 -29.18 -25.02 -2.22
N SER A 386 -28.67 -24.30 -1.24
CA SER A 386 -28.12 -22.95 -1.38
C SER A 386 -26.87 -22.84 -0.53
N ASN A 387 -26.00 -21.87 -0.83
CA ASN A 387 -24.74 -21.70 -0.10
C ASN A 387 -24.99 -21.54 1.42
N PRO A 388 -24.46 -22.43 2.27
CA PRO A 388 -24.65 -22.38 3.72
C PRO A 388 -23.93 -21.22 4.41
N PHE A 389 -23.03 -20.54 3.71
CA PHE A 389 -22.32 -19.34 4.17
C PHE A 389 -22.74 -18.08 3.40
N SER A 390 -23.94 -18.05 2.82
CA SER A 390 -24.46 -16.86 2.15
C SER A 390 -24.97 -15.82 3.16
N TYR A 391 -24.55 -14.57 2.97
CA TYR A 391 -25.01 -13.43 3.75
C TYR A 391 -26.00 -12.58 2.96
N THR A 392 -26.87 -11.87 3.67
CA THR A 392 -27.59 -10.74 3.10
C THR A 392 -27.02 -9.43 3.62
N TYR A 393 -27.10 -8.39 2.80
CA TYR A 393 -26.57 -7.07 3.11
C TYR A 393 -27.70 -6.06 3.07
N SER A 394 -28.03 -5.50 4.24
CA SER A 394 -29.08 -4.48 4.35
C SER A 394 -28.45 -3.11 4.30
N GLN A 395 -28.92 -2.25 3.40
CA GLN A 395 -28.53 -0.85 3.35
C GLN A 395 -28.83 -0.17 4.69
N ILE A 396 -27.93 0.69 5.14
CA ILE A 396 -28.10 1.53 6.33
C ILE A 396 -28.02 3.00 5.97
N ASP A 397 -28.54 3.85 6.86
CA ASP A 397 -28.30 5.28 6.75
C ASP A 397 -26.81 5.58 7.00
N THR A 398 -26.24 6.43 6.16
CA THR A 398 -24.80 6.69 6.14
C THR A 398 -24.52 8.14 6.51
N SER A 399 -24.26 8.38 7.80
CA SER A 399 -23.89 9.70 8.32
C SER A 399 -22.45 10.09 7.95
N ASP A 400 -22.16 11.39 7.94
CA ASP A 400 -20.82 11.92 7.67
C ASP A 400 -19.78 11.40 8.68
N ASP A 401 -20.15 11.28 9.96
CA ASP A 401 -19.27 10.72 10.99
C ASP A 401 -18.91 9.27 10.70
N LEU A 402 -19.86 8.49 10.17
CA LEU A 402 -19.60 7.11 9.79
C LEU A 402 -18.65 7.03 8.59
N ARG A 403 -18.81 7.94 7.61
CA ARG A 403 -17.91 8.06 6.44
C ARG A 403 -16.48 8.38 6.87
N LYS A 404 -16.29 9.33 7.80
CA LYS A 404 -14.98 9.74 8.34
C LYS A 404 -14.25 8.61 9.08
N GLN A 405 -15.00 7.66 9.64
CA GLN A 405 -14.44 6.49 10.33
C GLN A 405 -13.93 5.40 9.37
N ILE A 406 -14.41 5.38 8.12
CA ILE A 406 -13.90 4.47 7.09
C ILE A 406 -12.58 5.02 6.57
N LYS A 407 -11.52 4.22 6.70
CA LYS A 407 -10.16 4.57 6.32
C LYS A 407 -9.70 3.91 5.02
N ASP A 408 -10.35 2.81 4.63
CA ASP A 408 -10.06 2.12 3.37
C ASP A 408 -11.19 1.13 3.02
N ILE A 409 -11.06 0.41 1.90
CA ILE A 409 -11.91 -0.70 1.51
C ILE A 409 -11.05 -1.95 1.31
N ASN A 410 -11.51 -3.08 1.82
CA ASN A 410 -10.89 -4.38 1.60
C ASN A 410 -11.19 -4.87 0.18
N GLU A 411 -10.16 -5.26 -0.55
CA GLU A 411 -10.28 -5.80 -1.92
C GLU A 411 -10.95 -7.18 -1.98
N LYS A 412 -11.14 -7.87 -0.85
CA LYS A 412 -11.90 -9.12 -0.80
C LYS A 412 -13.35 -8.88 -1.23
N GLN A 413 -13.79 -9.65 -2.22
CA GLN A 413 -15.17 -9.70 -2.67
C GLN A 413 -16.02 -10.58 -1.75
N TYR A 414 -17.21 -10.08 -1.40
CA TYR A 414 -18.24 -10.80 -0.67
C TYR A 414 -19.49 -10.86 -1.52
N ILE A 415 -20.04 -12.05 -1.74
CA ILE A 415 -21.15 -12.24 -2.68
C ILE A 415 -22.39 -12.67 -1.90
N ASP A 416 -23.49 -11.96 -2.11
CA ASP A 416 -24.77 -12.32 -1.50
C ASP A 416 -25.49 -13.46 -2.26
N SER A 417 -26.62 -13.93 -1.71
CA SER A 417 -27.41 -15.00 -2.33
C SER A 417 -28.01 -14.64 -3.70
N SER A 418 -28.05 -13.35 -4.06
CA SER A 418 -28.53 -12.85 -5.35
C SER A 418 -27.39 -12.60 -6.36
N GLY A 419 -26.14 -12.89 -5.97
CA GLY A 419 -24.96 -12.66 -6.80
C GLY A 419 -24.43 -11.22 -6.78
N ASN A 420 -24.95 -10.35 -5.90
CA ASN A 420 -24.41 -9.00 -5.76
C ASN A 420 -23.07 -9.04 -5.03
N VAL A 421 -22.10 -8.29 -5.55
CA VAL A 421 -20.75 -8.20 -4.99
C VAL A 421 -20.64 -7.00 -4.05
N PHE A 422 -20.05 -7.24 -2.88
CA PHE A 422 -19.79 -6.27 -1.83
C PHE A 422 -18.32 -6.28 -1.44
N PHE A 423 -17.84 -5.13 -0.97
CA PHE A 423 -16.50 -4.95 -0.42
C PHE A 423 -16.60 -4.41 1.00
N GLU A 424 -15.77 -4.92 1.91
CA GLU A 424 -15.76 -4.50 3.31
C GLU A 424 -15.14 -3.10 3.43
N ALA A 425 -15.86 -2.17 4.06
CA ALA A 425 -15.38 -0.84 4.41
C ALA A 425 -14.61 -0.91 5.74
N LEU A 426 -13.30 -0.68 5.69
CA LEU A 426 -12.38 -0.80 6.81
C LEU A 426 -12.41 0.49 7.65
N GLY A 427 -12.67 0.37 8.95
CA GLY A 427 -12.71 1.49 9.88
C GLY A 427 -12.43 1.06 11.32
N LYS A 428 -12.72 1.94 12.29
CA LYS A 428 -12.48 1.68 13.73
C LYS A 428 -13.23 0.45 14.27
N TYR A 429 -14.38 0.14 13.68
CA TYR A 429 -15.23 -1.02 13.99
C TYR A 429 -15.75 -1.59 12.66
N SER A 430 -14.94 -2.37 11.95
CA SER A 430 -15.25 -2.86 10.59
C SER A 430 -16.42 -3.86 10.59
N SER A 431 -17.61 -3.38 10.22
CA SER A 431 -18.87 -4.15 10.06
C SER A 431 -19.70 -3.72 8.85
N TYR A 432 -19.14 -2.87 8.00
CA TYR A 432 -19.86 -2.19 6.92
C TYR A 432 -19.34 -2.60 5.56
N PHE A 433 -20.22 -2.54 4.57
CA PHE A 433 -19.95 -3.01 3.21
C PHE A 433 -20.47 -2.01 2.19
N ILE A 434 -19.77 -1.89 1.07
CA ILE A 434 -20.20 -1.12 -0.10
C ILE A 434 -20.45 -2.06 -1.27
N LYS A 435 -21.34 -1.67 -2.18
CA LYS A 435 -21.59 -2.42 -3.41
C LYS A 435 -20.47 -2.20 -4.42
N GLU A 436 -20.20 -3.20 -5.24
CA GLU A 436 -19.19 -3.12 -6.32
C GLU A 436 -19.37 -1.91 -7.22
N LYS A 437 -20.60 -1.65 -7.69
CA LYS A 437 -20.92 -0.50 -8.54
C LYS A 437 -20.58 0.87 -7.94
N ASP A 438 -20.47 0.93 -6.61
CA ASP A 438 -20.24 2.17 -5.85
C ASP A 438 -18.77 2.29 -5.41
N LYS A 439 -17.96 1.23 -5.61
CA LYS A 439 -16.56 1.16 -5.19
C LYS A 439 -15.73 2.27 -5.81
N ASP A 440 -15.81 2.44 -7.13
CA ASP A 440 -15.00 3.41 -7.86
C ASP A 440 -15.28 4.86 -7.45
N LEU A 441 -16.45 5.15 -6.88
CA LEU A 441 -16.78 6.47 -6.34
C LEU A 441 -16.00 6.83 -5.07
N CYS A 442 -15.43 5.83 -4.39
CA CYS A 442 -14.61 6.00 -3.20
C CYS A 442 -13.12 6.17 -3.51
N TYR A 443 -12.73 6.01 -4.78
CA TYR A 443 -11.34 6.14 -5.22
C TYR A 443 -11.17 7.33 -6.14
N LYS A 444 -10.00 7.96 -6.07
CA LYS A 444 -9.57 9.00 -7.00
C LYS A 444 -8.23 8.64 -7.59
N ASN A 445 -7.94 9.18 -8.76
CA ASN A 445 -6.64 8.96 -9.40
C ASN A 445 -5.52 9.49 -8.50
N ALA A 446 -4.54 8.65 -8.19
CA ALA A 446 -3.40 9.00 -7.36
C ALA A 446 -2.57 10.19 -7.91
N TYR A 447 -2.54 10.37 -9.23
CA TYR A 447 -1.71 11.37 -9.89
C TYR A 447 -2.52 12.53 -10.47
N ASP A 448 -3.83 12.58 -10.22
CA ASP A 448 -4.58 13.83 -10.39
C ASP A 448 -4.24 14.76 -9.23
N TRP A 449 -3.13 15.49 -9.37
CA TRP A 449 -2.57 16.28 -8.28
C TRP A 449 -3.57 17.27 -7.68
N LYS A 450 -4.54 17.77 -8.45
CA LYS A 450 -5.55 18.72 -7.96
C LYS A 450 -6.56 18.11 -6.98
N GLU A 451 -6.69 16.78 -6.97
CA GLU A 451 -7.55 16.07 -6.03
C GLU A 451 -6.89 15.89 -4.66
N TRP A 452 -5.55 15.92 -4.61
CA TRP A 452 -4.76 15.62 -3.40
C TRP A 452 -3.96 16.82 -2.88
N PHE A 453 -3.71 17.78 -3.76
CA PHE A 453 -2.91 18.95 -3.49
C PHE A 453 -3.57 20.19 -4.07
N PHE A 454 -3.32 21.35 -3.46
CA PHE A 454 -3.71 22.63 -4.01
C PHE A 454 -2.51 23.55 -4.15
N ASP A 455 -2.43 24.21 -5.30
CA ASP A 455 -1.40 25.22 -5.57
C ASP A 455 -1.70 26.49 -4.79
N TYR A 456 -0.72 26.95 -4.03
CA TYR A 456 -0.66 28.31 -3.54
C TYR A 456 0.31 29.14 -4.37
N ILE A 457 -0.21 30.23 -4.92
CA ILE A 457 0.56 31.16 -5.74
C ILE A 457 0.71 32.45 -4.93
N PRO A 458 1.90 32.74 -4.37
CA PRO A 458 2.13 34.03 -3.73
C PRO A 458 2.06 35.18 -4.74
N GLU A 459 1.65 36.36 -4.28
CA GLU A 459 1.68 37.59 -5.08
C GLU A 459 3.11 37.94 -5.54
N ASP A 460 4.12 37.57 -4.74
CA ASP A 460 5.53 37.71 -5.04
C ASP A 460 6.29 36.42 -4.69
N SER A 461 6.62 35.63 -5.72
CA SER A 461 7.35 34.36 -5.57
C SER A 461 8.84 34.52 -5.24
N ASN A 462 9.33 35.76 -5.12
CA ASN A 462 10.67 36.10 -4.67
C ASN A 462 10.70 36.58 -3.21
N SER A 463 9.55 36.62 -2.53
CA SER A 463 9.44 37.05 -1.14
C SER A 463 9.35 35.87 -0.19
N LEU A 464 10.14 35.91 0.89
CA LEU A 464 10.00 34.98 2.03
C LEU A 464 8.82 35.35 2.94
N LEU A 465 8.31 36.59 2.85
CA LEU A 465 7.05 36.96 3.49
C LEU A 465 5.90 36.34 2.70
N CYS A 466 5.04 35.61 3.41
CA CYS A 466 3.83 35.04 2.85
C CYS A 466 2.72 36.09 2.62
N GLY A 467 2.82 37.29 3.21
CA GLY A 467 1.79 38.34 3.08
C GLY A 467 0.43 37.90 3.63
N LYS A 468 -0.63 38.72 3.48
CA LYS A 468 -2.02 38.26 3.72
C LYS A 468 -2.34 37.16 2.71
N THR A 469 -2.18 35.91 3.12
CA THR A 469 -2.29 34.77 2.20
C THR A 469 -3.75 34.41 1.99
N SER A 470 -4.13 34.05 0.76
CA SER A 470 -5.43 33.41 0.49
C SER A 470 -5.61 32.07 1.23
N ILE A 471 -4.52 31.43 1.67
CA ILE A 471 -4.53 30.31 2.65
C ILE A 471 -5.12 30.77 3.98
N THR A 472 -4.63 31.88 4.53
CA THR A 472 -5.18 32.45 5.76
C THR A 472 -6.56 33.06 5.53
N GLU A 473 -6.90 33.59 4.35
CA GLU A 473 -8.24 34.13 4.08
C GLU A 473 -9.30 33.04 3.98
N ASN A 474 -9.06 31.92 3.29
CA ASN A 474 -9.96 30.76 3.31
C ASN A 474 -10.09 30.19 4.73
N LEU A 475 -8.99 30.15 5.49
CA LEU A 475 -8.98 29.74 6.89
C LEU A 475 -9.80 30.71 7.78
N ILE A 476 -9.68 32.02 7.53
CA ILE A 476 -10.43 33.09 8.21
C ILE A 476 -11.90 33.04 7.81
N GLU A 477 -12.25 32.80 6.54
CA GLU A 477 -13.63 32.67 6.06
C GLU A 477 -14.30 31.41 6.61
N TRP A 478 -13.59 30.28 6.61
CA TRP A 478 -14.02 29.04 7.25
C TRP A 478 -14.23 29.24 8.76
N TYR A 479 -13.30 29.91 9.45
CA TYR A 479 -13.42 30.28 10.85
C TYR A 479 -14.59 31.24 11.10
N GLU A 480 -14.78 32.27 10.27
CA GLU A 480 -15.89 33.22 10.35
C GLU A 480 -17.25 32.54 10.16
N LYS A 481 -17.31 31.51 9.31
CA LYS A 481 -18.51 30.67 9.11
C LYS A 481 -18.82 29.82 10.35
N LEU A 482 -17.80 29.34 11.06
CA LEU A 482 -17.92 28.66 12.35
C LEU A 482 -18.27 29.64 13.50
N ARG A 483 -17.65 30.83 13.52
CA ARG A 483 -17.86 31.92 14.49
C ARG A 483 -19.32 32.38 14.52
N LYS A 484 -19.94 32.53 13.35
CA LYS A 484 -21.36 32.90 13.22
C LYS A 484 -22.33 31.92 13.88
N ASN A 485 -21.88 30.71 14.22
CA ASN A 485 -22.68 29.70 14.89
C ASN A 485 -22.47 29.65 16.42
N ASN A 486 -21.57 30.46 17.00
CA ASN A 486 -21.26 30.46 18.45
C ASN A 486 -21.03 31.88 19.02
N ASP A 487 -22.06 32.43 19.66
CA ASP A 487 -22.26 33.88 19.84
C ASP A 487 -21.52 34.54 21.03
N TRP A 488 -21.04 33.79 22.03
CA TRP A 488 -20.51 34.38 23.28
C TRP A 488 -18.98 34.51 23.34
N LEU A 489 -18.24 33.84 22.46
CA LEU A 489 -16.76 33.90 22.38
C LEU A 489 -16.24 35.18 21.70
N THR A 490 -17.12 35.89 20.98
CA THR A 490 -16.78 37.02 20.10
C THR A 490 -16.41 38.31 20.83
N LEU A 491 -16.91 38.55 22.05
CA LEU A 491 -16.68 39.80 22.79
C LEU A 491 -15.36 39.84 23.58
N ALA A 492 -14.73 38.70 23.86
CA ALA A 492 -13.52 38.62 24.69
C ALA A 492 -12.20 38.71 23.90
N LEU A 493 -12.22 38.51 22.58
CA LEU A 493 -11.02 38.25 21.77
C LEU A 493 -10.74 39.28 20.67
N ALA A 494 -11.58 40.31 20.52
CA ALA A 494 -11.41 41.39 19.53
C ALA A 494 -10.07 42.17 19.60
N PRO A 495 -9.39 42.34 20.75
CA PRO A 495 -8.12 43.08 20.80
C PRO A 495 -6.87 42.29 20.37
N TRP A 496 -7.00 41.00 20.00
CA TRP A 496 -5.86 40.07 19.83
C TRP A 496 -5.63 39.70 18.34
N TRP A 497 -6.31 40.42 17.44
CA TRP A 497 -6.42 40.16 16.00
C TRP A 497 -5.35 40.84 15.12
N THR A 498 -4.20 41.20 15.67
CA THR A 498 -3.14 41.96 14.97
C THR A 498 -2.02 41.11 14.36
N GLY A 499 -2.23 39.84 13.99
CA GLY A 499 -1.27 39.23 13.07
C GLY A 499 -1.57 37.83 12.54
N PRO A 500 -1.00 37.46 11.37
CA PRO A 500 -1.21 36.17 10.72
C PRO A 500 -0.13 35.20 11.21
N TYR A 501 -0.41 34.44 12.26
CA TYR A 501 0.53 33.47 12.83
C TYR A 501 -0.19 32.15 13.03
N LEU A 502 0.43 31.00 12.79
CA LEU A 502 -0.18 29.70 13.10
C LEU A 502 0.69 28.91 14.08
N THR A 503 0.80 29.39 15.32
CA THR A 503 1.46 28.65 16.40
C THR A 503 0.43 27.84 17.20
N TRP A 504 0.87 26.84 17.96
CA TRP A 504 -0.02 26.14 18.91
C TRP A 504 -0.67 27.11 19.91
N GLU A 505 0.04 28.17 20.30
CA GLU A 505 -0.51 29.25 21.12
C GLU A 505 -1.52 30.13 20.36
N PHE A 506 -1.33 30.33 19.05
CA PHE A 506 -2.33 30.97 18.20
C PHE A 506 -3.59 30.11 18.05
N LEU A 507 -3.45 28.79 17.86
CA LEU A 507 -4.60 27.89 17.82
C LEU A 507 -5.35 27.89 19.16
N LYS A 508 -4.64 27.87 20.30
CA LYS A 508 -5.25 28.10 21.61
C LYS A 508 -5.91 29.48 21.75
N SER A 509 -5.42 30.50 21.05
CA SER A 509 -6.03 31.84 21.07
C SER A 509 -7.33 31.91 20.25
N ILE A 510 -7.43 31.15 19.16
CA ILE A 510 -8.62 31.05 18.31
C ILE A 510 -9.70 30.17 18.97
N PHE A 511 -9.27 29.08 19.58
CA PHE A 511 -10.14 27.99 20.01
C PHE A 511 -10.22 27.81 21.54
N GLY A 512 -9.56 28.66 22.32
CA GLY A 512 -9.48 28.60 23.78
C GLY A 512 -8.35 27.70 24.31
N LYS A 513 -8.13 27.72 25.64
CA LYS A 513 -7.07 26.92 26.31
C LYS A 513 -7.11 25.42 25.95
N ASN A 514 -8.27 24.92 25.55
CA ASN A 514 -8.52 23.57 25.06
C ASN A 514 -9.19 23.68 23.68
N PRO A 515 -8.42 23.80 22.58
CA PRO A 515 -9.00 23.86 21.26
C PRO A 515 -9.87 22.63 20.99
N PRO A 516 -11.04 22.75 20.35
CA PRO A 516 -11.79 21.59 19.96
C PRO A 516 -10.96 20.84 18.90
N ARG A 517 -10.84 19.55 19.17
CA ARG A 517 -9.83 18.67 18.57
C ARG A 517 -10.05 18.48 17.07
N GLU A 518 -11.30 18.45 16.65
CA GLU A 518 -11.67 18.18 15.26
C GLU A 518 -11.28 19.33 14.32
N GLU A 519 -11.47 20.57 14.76
CA GLU A 519 -11.16 21.78 13.99
C GLU A 519 -9.66 22.00 13.80
N THR A 520 -8.87 21.64 14.83
CA THR A 520 -7.40 21.73 14.77
C THR A 520 -6.80 20.61 13.92
N GLU A 521 -7.34 19.39 14.00
CA GLU A 521 -6.96 18.25 13.15
C GLU A 521 -7.28 18.54 11.67
N GLN A 522 -8.44 19.12 11.35
CA GLN A 522 -8.82 19.45 9.97
C GLN A 522 -7.83 20.43 9.32
N MET A 523 -7.45 21.48 10.02
CA MET A 523 -6.54 22.49 9.49
C MET A 523 -5.12 21.93 9.27
N GLN A 524 -4.64 21.07 10.18
CA GLN A 524 -3.37 20.35 10.01
C GLN A 524 -3.41 19.48 8.75
N GLU A 525 -4.52 18.79 8.51
CA GLU A 525 -4.73 17.99 7.30
C GLU A 525 -4.68 18.85 6.02
N GLU A 526 -5.36 20.00 5.99
CA GLU A 526 -5.34 20.92 4.84
C GLU A 526 -3.93 21.43 4.53
N PHE A 527 -3.12 21.74 5.54
CA PHE A 527 -1.74 22.22 5.34
C PHE A 527 -0.82 21.18 4.70
N ARG A 528 -1.06 19.89 4.98
CA ARG A 528 -0.34 18.79 4.35
C ARG A 528 -0.58 18.74 2.83
N HIS A 529 -1.69 19.28 2.35
CA HIS A 529 -2.08 19.27 0.93
C HIS A 529 -1.57 20.49 0.14
N CYS A 530 -0.93 21.46 0.79
CA CYS A 530 -0.50 22.70 0.14
C CYS A 530 0.76 22.49 -0.74
N ILE A 531 0.80 23.17 -1.89
CA ILE A 531 2.00 23.37 -2.71
C ILE A 531 2.37 24.85 -2.66
N CYS A 532 3.62 25.19 -2.34
CA CYS A 532 4.06 26.58 -2.26
C CYS A 532 5.26 26.83 -3.17
N THR A 533 5.38 28.06 -3.69
CA THR A 533 6.57 28.48 -4.44
C THR A 533 7.15 29.75 -3.84
N HIS A 534 8.33 29.67 -3.23
CA HIS A 534 8.98 30.82 -2.58
C HIS A 534 10.51 30.61 -2.52
N PRO A 535 11.30 31.60 -2.11
CA PRO A 535 12.72 31.41 -1.81
C PRO A 535 12.94 30.60 -0.54
N ILE A 536 14.06 29.89 -0.46
CA ILE A 536 14.40 29.14 0.75
C ILE A 536 14.76 30.06 1.93
N GLU A 537 14.32 29.69 3.14
CA GLU A 537 14.55 30.49 4.37
C GLU A 537 16.02 30.60 4.78
N TRP A 538 16.88 29.68 4.32
CA TRP A 538 18.33 29.70 4.56
C TRP A 538 19.10 30.42 3.44
N ASP A 539 18.52 31.47 2.86
CA ASP A 539 19.22 32.47 2.04
C ASP A 539 19.33 33.78 2.83
N ALA A 540 20.57 34.17 3.14
CA ALA A 540 20.86 35.39 3.87
C ALA A 540 20.42 36.66 3.13
N ALA A 541 20.48 36.65 1.79
CA ALA A 541 20.08 37.79 0.98
C ALA A 541 18.58 38.04 1.13
N VAL A 542 17.76 36.99 1.00
CA VAL A 542 16.30 37.09 1.13
C VAL A 542 15.89 37.39 2.58
N SER A 543 16.58 36.82 3.57
CA SER A 543 16.34 37.12 4.99
C SER A 543 16.56 38.60 5.32
N SER A 544 17.45 39.29 4.60
CA SER A 544 17.67 40.73 4.81
C SER A 544 16.49 41.60 4.34
N GLU A 545 15.65 41.08 3.45
CA GLU A 545 14.52 41.80 2.86
C GLU A 545 13.21 41.69 3.66
N VAL A 546 13.21 40.91 4.75
CA VAL A 546 12.04 40.72 5.63
C VAL A 546 11.98 41.74 6.78
N ALA A 547 13.02 42.57 6.96
CA ALA A 547 13.10 43.57 8.02
C ALA A 547 12.18 44.78 7.78
N GLY A 548 11.42 45.19 8.80
CA GLY A 548 10.77 46.50 8.86
C GLY A 548 9.70 46.78 7.80
N LYS A 549 9.15 45.74 7.15
CA LYS A 549 8.02 45.91 6.22
C LYS A 549 6.69 46.00 7.00
N PRO A 550 5.96 47.14 6.92
CA PRO A 550 4.68 47.29 7.61
C PRO A 550 3.57 46.48 6.93
N ASP A 551 2.62 45.97 7.71
CA ASP A 551 1.33 45.52 7.16
C ASP A 551 0.59 46.74 6.60
N LYS A 552 0.39 46.74 5.28
CA LYS A 552 -0.26 47.84 4.52
C LYS A 552 -1.68 48.20 4.99
N LYS A 553 -2.33 47.41 5.86
CA LYS A 553 -3.65 47.76 6.44
C LYS A 553 -3.60 48.22 7.91
N THR A 554 -2.53 47.93 8.65
CA THR A 554 -2.46 48.25 10.10
C THR A 554 -1.29 49.18 10.44
N ASP A 555 -0.39 49.47 9.50
CA ASP A 555 0.86 50.22 9.72
C ASP A 555 1.78 49.60 10.80
N GLU A 556 1.52 48.35 11.24
CA GLU A 556 2.34 47.63 12.22
C GLU A 556 3.45 46.80 11.53
N GLU A 557 4.65 46.71 12.14
CA GLU A 557 5.73 45.82 11.66
C GLU A 557 5.27 44.34 11.76
N THR A 558 5.20 43.61 10.63
CA THR A 558 4.91 42.16 10.64
C THR A 558 6.04 41.35 11.25
N ILE A 559 7.28 41.83 11.08
CA ILE A 559 8.50 41.30 11.69
C ILE A 559 9.31 42.48 12.23
N SER A 560 9.56 42.49 13.54
CA SER A 560 10.38 43.55 14.13
C SER A 560 11.77 43.56 13.52
N SER A 561 12.30 44.75 13.23
CA SER A 561 13.65 44.91 12.64
C SER A 561 14.74 44.11 13.40
N ARG A 562 14.63 44.01 14.74
CA ARG A 562 15.57 43.25 15.59
C ARG A 562 15.50 41.73 15.40
N TYR A 563 14.29 41.21 15.18
CA TYR A 563 14.11 39.79 14.92
C TYR A 563 14.57 39.43 13.51
N ALA A 564 14.34 40.31 12.53
CA ALA A 564 14.86 40.14 11.18
C ALA A 564 16.40 40.11 11.14
N GLU A 565 17.09 40.96 11.92
CA GLU A 565 18.54 40.89 12.09
C GLU A 565 19.02 39.55 12.64
N PHE A 566 18.29 38.97 13.61
CA PHE A 566 18.59 37.65 14.14
C PHE A 566 18.34 36.52 13.12
N LEU A 567 17.25 36.61 12.34
CA LEU A 567 17.00 35.66 11.25
C LEU A 567 18.08 35.74 10.18
N LYS A 568 18.51 36.96 9.83
CA LYS A 568 19.63 37.17 8.92
C LYS A 568 20.92 36.54 9.45
N SER A 569 21.28 36.75 10.72
CA SER A 569 22.52 36.17 11.27
C SER A 569 22.46 34.64 11.37
N GLN A 570 21.27 34.06 11.61
CA GLN A 570 21.06 32.62 11.46
C GLN A 570 21.28 32.17 10.01
N ALA A 571 20.68 32.86 9.04
CA ALA A 571 20.82 32.54 7.62
C ALA A 571 22.26 32.71 7.14
N ASP A 572 23.00 33.73 7.59
CA ASP A 572 24.43 33.89 7.30
C ASP A 572 25.26 32.69 7.81
N ALA A 573 24.95 32.18 9.01
CA ALA A 573 25.65 31.04 9.59
C ALA A 573 25.29 29.71 8.92
N THR A 574 24.10 29.62 8.32
CA THR A 574 23.51 28.38 7.80
C THR A 574 23.31 28.36 6.29
N ASP A 575 23.75 29.41 5.58
CA ASP A 575 23.45 29.67 4.16
C ASP A 575 23.57 28.40 3.32
N LEU A 576 22.48 28.14 2.60
CA LEU A 576 22.33 27.02 1.67
C LEU A 576 22.23 27.48 0.24
N TRP A 577 21.88 28.74 -0.01
CA TRP A 577 21.64 29.22 -1.35
C TRP A 577 22.96 29.46 -2.07
N ASN A 578 23.80 30.34 -1.52
CA ASN A 578 25.04 30.76 -2.19
C ASN A 578 26.06 29.62 -2.23
N GLY A 579 26.46 29.21 -3.44
CA GLY A 579 27.39 28.10 -3.63
C GLY A 579 26.82 26.71 -3.34
N GLY A 580 25.60 26.62 -2.79
CA GLY A 580 24.82 25.41 -2.58
C GLY A 580 23.69 25.26 -3.62
N LEU A 581 22.45 25.47 -3.19
CA LEU A 581 21.23 25.27 -4.01
C LEU A 581 21.24 26.06 -5.32
N SER A 582 21.89 27.23 -5.38
CA SER A 582 22.09 28.02 -6.61
C SER A 582 22.84 27.29 -7.73
N LYS A 583 23.55 26.18 -7.43
CA LYS A 583 24.18 25.32 -8.45
C LYS A 583 23.27 24.19 -8.95
N ILE A 584 22.20 23.90 -8.21
CA ILE A 584 21.22 22.85 -8.55
C ILE A 584 20.00 23.46 -9.23
N PHE A 585 19.53 24.59 -8.71
CA PHE A 585 18.32 25.28 -9.17
C PHE A 585 18.67 26.61 -9.86
N PRO A 586 17.97 26.96 -10.95
CA PRO A 586 18.28 28.16 -11.72
C PRO A 586 17.89 29.47 -11.03
N SER A 587 16.97 29.42 -10.06
CA SER A 587 16.47 30.60 -9.34
C SER A 587 16.02 30.23 -7.93
N ASN A 588 16.07 31.18 -6.98
CA ASN A 588 15.59 30.98 -5.61
C ASN A 588 14.06 31.14 -5.53
N SER A 589 13.35 30.46 -6.42
CA SER A 589 11.89 30.37 -6.43
C SER A 589 11.58 28.89 -6.56
N LEU A 590 11.66 28.20 -5.42
CA LEU A 590 11.65 26.74 -5.33
C LEU A 590 10.23 26.24 -5.07
N HIS A 591 9.94 25.02 -5.51
CA HIS A 591 8.62 24.40 -5.39
C HIS A 591 8.60 23.43 -4.21
N PHE A 592 7.84 23.75 -3.17
CA PHE A 592 7.76 22.98 -1.93
C PHE A 592 6.39 22.31 -1.78
N VAL A 593 6.40 21.15 -1.13
CA VAL A 593 5.21 20.42 -0.67
C VAL A 593 5.49 19.82 0.70
N HIS A 594 4.44 19.47 1.44
CA HIS A 594 4.63 18.83 2.74
C HIS A 594 5.39 17.50 2.55
N PRO A 595 6.57 17.34 3.16
CA PRO A 595 7.51 16.28 2.75
C PRO A 595 7.02 14.88 3.13
N VAL A 596 6.49 14.69 4.34
CA VAL A 596 5.96 13.39 4.80
C VAL A 596 4.70 12.98 4.03
N TYR A 597 3.76 13.92 3.84
CA TYR A 597 2.54 13.68 3.09
C TYR A 597 2.81 13.29 1.64
N PHE A 598 3.65 14.05 0.93
CA PHE A 598 3.99 13.75 -0.46
C PHE A 598 4.65 12.38 -0.63
N ILE A 599 5.61 12.03 0.24
CA ILE A 599 6.25 10.71 0.21
C ILE A 599 5.25 9.60 0.50
N ASN A 600 4.43 9.74 1.54
CA ASN A 600 3.42 8.76 1.90
C ASN A 600 2.37 8.58 0.79
N HIS A 601 2.00 9.66 0.10
CA HIS A 601 1.14 9.63 -1.07
C HIS A 601 1.74 8.79 -2.20
N LEU A 602 3.01 9.02 -2.53
CA LEU A 602 3.73 8.22 -3.53
C LEU A 602 3.86 6.74 -3.12
N GLU A 603 4.06 6.46 -1.84
CA GLU A 603 4.11 5.08 -1.31
C GLU A 603 2.77 4.37 -1.40
N LYS A 604 1.67 5.03 -1.00
CA LYS A 604 0.31 4.50 -1.16
C LYS A 604 -0.03 4.28 -2.64
N ALA A 605 0.40 5.19 -3.51
CA ALA A 605 0.27 5.05 -4.96
C ALA A 605 1.15 3.93 -5.52
N GLY A 606 2.01 3.29 -4.72
CA GLY A 606 2.95 2.26 -5.12
C GLY A 606 4.05 2.73 -6.06
N ALA A 607 4.34 4.05 -6.09
CA ALA A 607 5.28 4.65 -7.03
C ALA A 607 6.73 4.14 -6.81
N PHE A 608 7.07 3.81 -5.57
CA PHE A 608 8.36 3.21 -5.21
C PHE A 608 8.36 1.70 -5.44
N GLU A 609 7.33 1.04 -4.94
CA GLU A 609 7.08 -0.39 -5.08
C GLU A 609 5.61 -0.69 -4.72
N PHE A 610 5.07 -1.81 -5.18
CA PHE A 610 3.80 -2.33 -4.66
C PHE A 610 3.86 -3.84 -4.55
N ASN A 611 3.16 -4.42 -3.57
CA ASN A 611 3.09 -5.86 -3.41
C ASN A 611 1.64 -6.34 -3.59
N PRO A 612 1.27 -6.93 -4.74
CA PRO A 612 -0.08 -7.40 -4.98
C PRO A 612 -0.47 -8.58 -4.08
N TYR A 613 0.50 -9.21 -3.40
CA TYR A 613 0.30 -10.32 -2.48
C TYR A 613 0.27 -9.90 -1.00
N LYS A 614 0.43 -8.60 -0.68
CA LYS A 614 0.50 -8.11 0.70
C LYS A 614 -0.74 -8.53 1.49
N GLY A 615 -0.54 -9.15 2.65
CA GLY A 615 -1.63 -9.58 3.52
C GLY A 615 -2.31 -10.89 3.10
N THR A 616 -1.92 -11.47 1.95
CA THR A 616 -2.37 -12.81 1.57
C THR A 616 -1.66 -13.89 2.38
N THR A 617 -2.31 -15.05 2.49
CA THR A 617 -1.74 -16.26 3.11
C THR A 617 -1.64 -17.35 2.05
N TYR A 618 -0.45 -17.92 1.90
CA TYR A 618 -0.19 -19.01 0.97
C TYR A 618 0.36 -20.23 1.73
N ALA A 619 -0.28 -21.39 1.57
CA ALA A 619 0.08 -22.63 2.29
C ALA A 619 0.22 -22.43 3.82
N GLY A 620 -0.61 -21.57 4.41
CA GLY A 620 -0.54 -21.24 5.84
C GLY A 620 0.51 -20.19 6.23
N VAL A 621 1.30 -19.69 5.28
CA VAL A 621 2.33 -18.67 5.50
C VAL A 621 1.85 -17.31 4.98
N LYS A 622 1.89 -16.29 5.85
CA LYS A 622 1.54 -14.91 5.47
C LYS A 622 2.64 -14.31 4.59
N VAL A 623 2.26 -13.73 3.45
CA VAL A 623 3.20 -13.00 2.60
C VAL A 623 3.51 -11.65 3.25
N VAL A 624 4.78 -11.47 3.62
CA VAL A 624 5.26 -10.25 4.30
C VAL A 624 6.12 -9.37 3.39
N ASN A 625 6.78 -9.95 2.39
CA ASN A 625 7.74 -9.24 1.52
C ASN A 625 7.25 -9.14 0.08
N ASN A 626 7.70 -8.08 -0.61
CA ASN A 626 7.48 -7.88 -2.03
C ASN A 626 8.36 -8.87 -2.83
N PRO A 627 7.79 -9.68 -3.75
CA PRO A 627 8.59 -10.60 -4.55
C PRO A 627 9.44 -9.91 -5.63
N GLY A 628 9.28 -8.60 -5.83
CA GLY A 628 10.03 -7.81 -6.80
C GLY A 628 9.47 -7.91 -8.22
N PHE A 629 9.02 -9.09 -8.64
CA PHE A 629 8.48 -9.34 -9.98
C PHE A 629 7.37 -10.39 -9.92
N ALA A 630 6.41 -10.28 -10.83
CA ALA A 630 5.34 -11.27 -10.97
C ALA A 630 4.78 -11.31 -12.40
N PRO A 631 4.37 -12.49 -12.89
CA PRO A 631 3.59 -12.59 -14.13
C PRO A 631 2.23 -11.90 -13.98
N TYR A 632 1.87 -11.06 -14.96
CA TYR A 632 0.59 -10.36 -14.99
C TYR A 632 -0.41 -11.07 -15.90
N LEU A 633 -1.49 -11.57 -15.32
CA LEU A 633 -2.53 -12.34 -15.99
C LEU A 633 -3.64 -11.46 -16.58
N GLY A 634 -3.73 -10.21 -16.13
CA GLY A 634 -4.81 -9.27 -16.44
C GLY A 634 -5.76 -9.07 -15.26
N GLU A 635 -6.48 -7.96 -15.24
CA GLU A 635 -7.45 -7.62 -14.19
C GLU A 635 -8.45 -8.76 -13.93
N GLY A 636 -8.83 -8.94 -12.66
CA GLY A 636 -9.78 -9.97 -12.22
C GLY A 636 -9.25 -11.41 -12.24
N LYS A 637 -7.97 -11.64 -12.55
CA LYS A 637 -7.35 -12.98 -12.56
C LYS A 637 -6.30 -13.14 -11.46
N GLY A 638 -6.07 -14.40 -11.05
CA GLY A 638 -5.06 -14.73 -10.05
C GLY A 638 -5.27 -13.95 -8.75
N ILE A 639 -4.18 -13.41 -8.20
CA ILE A 639 -4.19 -12.54 -7.01
C ILE A 639 -3.97 -11.10 -7.50
N ASN A 640 -5.01 -10.27 -7.46
CA ASN A 640 -4.97 -8.86 -7.88
C ASN A 640 -4.42 -8.65 -9.31
N GLY A 641 -4.73 -9.57 -10.22
CA GLY A 641 -4.26 -9.55 -11.61
C GLY A 641 -2.94 -10.29 -11.85
N TYR A 642 -2.30 -10.81 -10.80
CA TYR A 642 -0.99 -11.47 -10.87
C TYR A 642 -1.08 -12.97 -10.60
N ALA A 643 -0.14 -13.74 -11.16
CA ALA A 643 -0.12 -15.19 -10.97
C ALA A 643 0.04 -15.59 -9.50
N PRO A 644 -0.67 -16.63 -9.02
CA PRO A 644 -0.45 -17.16 -7.69
C PRO A 644 0.93 -17.82 -7.59
N MET A 645 1.52 -17.79 -6.40
CA MET A 645 2.75 -18.52 -6.11
C MET A 645 2.46 -20.03 -6.15
N THR A 646 3.40 -20.83 -6.65
CA THR A 646 3.31 -22.31 -6.70
C THR A 646 4.43 -22.99 -5.91
N TRP A 647 5.51 -22.26 -5.59
CA TRP A 647 6.56 -22.76 -4.71
C TRP A 647 7.12 -21.63 -3.84
N ALA A 648 7.25 -21.88 -2.54
CA ALA A 648 7.72 -20.88 -1.58
C ALA A 648 9.25 -20.87 -1.43
N PHE A 649 9.78 -19.75 -0.95
CA PHE A 649 11.15 -19.65 -0.47
C PHE A 649 11.41 -20.68 0.65
N ASN A 650 12.58 -21.30 0.62
CA ASN A 650 12.97 -22.43 1.46
C ASN A 650 12.11 -23.69 1.34
N GLY A 651 11.25 -23.81 0.31
CA GLY A 651 10.49 -25.03 0.07
C GLY A 651 11.42 -26.22 -0.24
N THR A 652 11.13 -27.38 0.34
CA THR A 652 11.90 -28.63 0.14
C THR A 652 11.04 -29.70 -0.53
N THR A 653 11.58 -30.39 -1.52
CA THR A 653 10.99 -31.67 -1.97
C THR A 653 11.35 -32.80 -1.01
N THR A 654 10.45 -33.76 -0.79
CA THR A 654 10.77 -35.02 -0.09
C THR A 654 11.88 -35.85 -0.76
N ALA A 655 12.16 -35.58 -2.05
CA ALA A 655 13.14 -36.31 -2.86
C ALA A 655 14.55 -35.65 -2.95
N SER A 656 14.70 -34.36 -2.62
CA SER A 656 16.00 -33.68 -2.66
C SER A 656 16.15 -32.75 -1.46
N LYS A 657 17.30 -32.82 -0.78
CA LYS A 657 17.67 -31.91 0.34
C LYS A 657 17.98 -30.47 -0.13
N THR A 658 17.62 -30.12 -1.36
CA THR A 658 17.89 -28.83 -1.96
C THR A 658 16.83 -27.83 -1.52
N ILE A 659 17.27 -26.70 -1.00
CA ILE A 659 16.41 -25.63 -0.48
C ILE A 659 16.17 -24.63 -1.62
N HIS A 660 14.91 -24.30 -1.90
CA HIS A 660 14.57 -23.33 -2.94
C HIS A 660 14.93 -21.90 -2.51
N ALA A 661 15.78 -21.22 -3.28
CA ALA A 661 16.26 -19.87 -2.97
C ALA A 661 15.36 -18.73 -3.52
N GLY A 662 14.26 -19.08 -4.18
CA GLY A 662 13.33 -18.13 -4.79
C GLY A 662 11.87 -18.48 -4.52
N ILE A 663 11.00 -17.96 -5.37
CA ILE A 663 9.59 -18.32 -5.43
C ILE A 663 9.22 -18.63 -6.87
N ASP A 664 8.29 -19.56 -7.06
CA ASP A 664 7.82 -19.94 -8.38
C ASP A 664 6.40 -19.43 -8.63
N PHE A 665 6.14 -19.03 -9.87
CA PHE A 665 4.82 -18.72 -10.38
C PHE A 665 4.55 -19.63 -11.59
N ALA A 666 3.84 -20.74 -11.39
CA ALA A 666 3.54 -21.63 -12.50
C ALA A 666 2.51 -21.00 -13.45
N ILE A 667 2.79 -21.10 -14.74
CA ILE A 667 1.93 -20.67 -15.84
C ILE A 667 1.75 -21.86 -16.78
N ASP A 668 0.56 -22.01 -17.36
CA ASP A 668 0.29 -23.01 -18.39
C ASP A 668 1.32 -22.89 -19.54
N TYR A 669 1.88 -24.04 -19.95
CA TYR A 669 2.88 -24.12 -21.01
C TYR A 669 2.43 -23.45 -22.32
N ASN A 670 1.13 -23.49 -22.65
CA ASN A 670 0.56 -22.85 -23.84
C ASN A 670 0.61 -21.31 -23.80
N ASN A 671 0.89 -20.74 -22.62
CA ASN A 671 1.00 -19.30 -22.38
C ASN A 671 2.45 -18.81 -22.27
N VAL A 672 3.44 -19.69 -22.45
CA VAL A 672 4.85 -19.33 -22.59
C VAL A 672 5.03 -18.30 -23.71
N GLY A 673 5.79 -17.25 -23.44
CA GLY A 673 6.02 -16.13 -24.34
C GLY A 673 4.82 -15.20 -24.53
N LYS A 674 3.69 -15.42 -23.85
CA LYS A 674 2.47 -14.58 -23.96
C LYS A 674 2.22 -13.74 -22.72
N ILE A 675 2.60 -14.25 -21.54
CA ILE A 675 2.36 -13.58 -20.26
C ILE A 675 3.53 -12.62 -19.95
N PRO A 676 3.28 -11.31 -19.82
CA PRO A 676 4.30 -10.36 -19.43
C PRO A 676 4.66 -10.54 -17.95
N ILE A 677 5.93 -10.33 -17.64
CA ILE A 677 6.42 -10.22 -16.27
C ILE A 677 6.51 -8.73 -15.95
N HIS A 678 5.76 -8.29 -14.94
CA HIS A 678 5.83 -6.91 -14.46
C HIS A 678 6.84 -6.81 -13.33
N SER A 679 7.55 -5.68 -13.28
CA SER A 679 8.23 -5.29 -12.07
C SER A 679 7.24 -4.74 -11.04
N LEU A 680 7.54 -5.01 -9.78
CA LEU A 680 6.82 -4.53 -8.61
C LEU A 680 7.66 -3.53 -7.81
N ILE A 681 8.85 -3.16 -8.29
CA ILE A 681 9.85 -2.33 -7.61
C ILE A 681 10.45 -1.29 -8.59
N GLN A 682 11.09 -0.25 -8.06
CA GLN A 682 12.03 0.59 -8.82
C GLN A 682 13.45 0.00 -8.74
N GLY A 683 14.17 0.03 -9.86
CA GLY A 683 15.53 -0.47 -9.94
C GLY A 683 16.18 -0.22 -11.30
N PHE A 684 17.32 -0.88 -11.51
CA PHE A 684 18.01 -0.91 -12.80
C PHE A 684 18.57 -2.30 -13.03
N VAL A 685 18.57 -2.73 -14.29
CA VAL A 685 19.15 -4.02 -14.69
C VAL A 685 20.66 -3.89 -14.62
N ILE A 686 21.32 -4.74 -13.83
CA ILE A 686 22.78 -4.77 -13.73
C ILE A 686 23.40 -5.88 -14.57
N ALA A 687 22.61 -6.88 -14.95
CA ALA A 687 23.01 -7.91 -15.90
C ALA A 687 21.79 -8.51 -16.61
N ASP A 688 21.95 -8.83 -17.89
CA ASP A 688 21.08 -9.72 -18.66
C ASP A 688 21.92 -10.92 -19.13
N ILE A 689 21.52 -12.13 -18.72
CA ILE A 689 22.35 -13.34 -18.86
C ILE A 689 21.46 -14.52 -19.29
N ASP A 690 21.95 -15.37 -20.18
CA ASP A 690 21.37 -16.69 -20.43
C ASP A 690 22.32 -17.77 -19.91
N TYR A 691 21.92 -18.45 -18.84
CA TYR A 691 22.71 -19.53 -18.22
C TYR A 691 22.53 -20.90 -18.89
N GLY A 692 21.84 -20.96 -20.03
CA GLY A 692 21.58 -22.20 -20.76
C GLY A 692 20.54 -23.10 -20.09
N ASP A 693 20.34 -24.27 -20.67
CA ASP A 693 19.19 -25.14 -20.37
C ASP A 693 19.31 -25.96 -19.07
N ASP A 694 20.49 -26.01 -18.46
CA ASP A 694 20.73 -26.76 -17.22
C ASP A 694 20.70 -25.90 -15.94
N ASN A 695 20.48 -24.59 -16.06
CA ASN A 695 20.51 -23.61 -14.96
C ASN A 695 19.27 -22.67 -14.98
N PHE A 696 19.43 -21.38 -14.66
CA PHE A 696 18.36 -20.38 -14.64
C PHE A 696 17.79 -20.00 -16.03
N GLY A 697 18.44 -20.43 -17.12
CA GLY A 697 18.06 -20.01 -18.47
C GLY A 697 18.23 -18.50 -18.69
N ASN A 698 17.37 -17.91 -19.51
CA ASN A 698 17.37 -16.47 -19.76
C ASN A 698 16.88 -15.72 -18.51
N CYS A 699 17.65 -14.75 -18.04
CA CYS A 699 17.39 -14.05 -16.80
C CYS A 699 17.91 -12.61 -16.81
N ILE A 700 17.34 -11.79 -15.92
CA ILE A 700 17.87 -10.47 -15.60
C ILE A 700 18.13 -10.36 -14.10
N LEU A 701 19.20 -9.66 -13.75
CA LEU A 701 19.51 -9.27 -12.38
C LEU A 701 19.26 -7.78 -12.22
N VAL A 702 18.42 -7.42 -11.25
CA VAL A 702 17.99 -6.04 -10.98
C VAL A 702 18.43 -5.62 -9.58
N GLN A 703 19.07 -4.46 -9.48
CA GLN A 703 19.37 -3.83 -8.19
C GLN A 703 18.27 -2.81 -7.87
N SER A 704 17.76 -2.84 -6.64
CA SER A 704 16.74 -1.87 -6.21
C SER A 704 17.31 -0.45 -6.11
N SER A 705 16.51 0.53 -6.54
CA SER A 705 16.87 1.95 -6.38
C SER A 705 16.75 2.46 -4.94
N PHE A 706 15.95 1.79 -4.09
CA PHE A 706 15.72 2.21 -2.70
C PHE A 706 16.43 1.34 -1.68
N ASN A 707 16.76 0.11 -2.03
CA ASN A 707 17.62 -0.70 -1.19
C ASN A 707 18.79 -1.22 -2.04
N PRO A 708 19.92 -0.50 -2.07
CA PRO A 708 21.06 -0.88 -2.90
C PRO A 708 21.68 -2.23 -2.51
N GLU A 709 21.40 -2.75 -1.31
CA GLU A 709 21.80 -4.09 -0.90
C GLU A 709 20.86 -5.18 -1.44
N HIS A 710 19.68 -4.82 -1.93
CA HIS A 710 18.71 -5.76 -2.46
C HIS A 710 18.88 -5.97 -3.97
N TYR A 711 19.06 -7.24 -4.31
CA TYR A 711 19.15 -7.72 -5.69
C TYR A 711 18.01 -8.70 -5.95
N TYR A 712 17.45 -8.63 -7.14
CA TYR A 712 16.33 -9.46 -7.57
C TYR A 712 16.69 -10.14 -8.88
N LEU A 713 16.57 -11.47 -8.90
CA LEU A 713 16.78 -12.28 -10.09
C LEU A 713 15.42 -12.67 -10.66
N VAL A 714 15.20 -12.39 -11.94
CA VAL A 714 14.06 -12.92 -12.70
C VAL A 714 14.60 -13.95 -13.66
N ALA A 715 14.23 -15.22 -13.47
CA ALA A 715 14.76 -16.35 -14.21
C ALA A 715 13.72 -17.01 -15.14
N HIS A 716 14.17 -17.97 -15.94
CA HIS A 716 13.33 -18.78 -16.82
C HIS A 716 12.50 -17.97 -17.82
N MET A 717 13.01 -16.82 -18.24
CA MET A 717 12.33 -15.92 -19.16
C MET A 717 12.33 -16.46 -20.60
N SER A 718 11.39 -16.01 -21.44
CA SER A 718 11.35 -16.42 -22.85
C SER A 718 12.58 -15.92 -23.60
N ARG A 719 13.20 -16.76 -24.44
CA ARG A 719 14.23 -16.34 -25.42
C ARG A 719 13.62 -15.64 -26.63
N ASP A 720 12.37 -15.97 -26.97
CA ASP A 720 11.71 -15.53 -28.19
C ASP A 720 11.00 -14.17 -28.05
N LYS A 721 11.14 -13.53 -26.88
CA LYS A 721 10.52 -12.24 -26.57
C LYS A 721 11.57 -11.26 -26.02
N PRO A 722 11.39 -9.95 -26.26
CA PRO A 722 12.29 -8.95 -25.72
C PRO A 722 12.24 -8.95 -24.18
N SER A 723 13.42 -8.83 -23.59
CA SER A 723 13.63 -8.51 -22.18
C SER A 723 14.40 -7.21 -22.07
N LEU A 724 14.39 -6.61 -20.88
CA LEU A 724 15.28 -5.49 -20.59
C LEU A 724 16.75 -5.93 -20.64
N LYS A 725 17.61 -4.95 -20.91
CA LYS A 725 19.06 -5.07 -21.04
C LYS A 725 19.77 -4.36 -19.90
N LYS A 726 21.05 -4.70 -19.69
CA LYS A 726 21.90 -3.97 -18.75
C LYS A 726 21.72 -2.45 -18.90
N ASP A 727 21.65 -1.77 -17.76
CA ASP A 727 21.44 -0.33 -17.58
C ASP A 727 20.01 0.17 -17.85
N ASP A 728 19.09 -0.70 -18.29
CA ASP A 728 17.67 -0.34 -18.39
C ASP A 728 17.05 -0.08 -17.02
N LYS A 729 16.24 0.99 -16.94
CA LYS A 729 15.45 1.32 -15.77
C LYS A 729 14.26 0.39 -15.61
N VAL A 730 14.03 -0.03 -14.37
CA VAL A 730 12.91 -0.87 -13.94
C VAL A 730 12.04 -0.03 -13.01
N TYR A 731 10.72 -0.11 -13.19
CA TYR A 731 9.76 0.58 -12.34
C TYR A 731 8.46 -0.21 -12.19
N PRO A 732 7.69 0.04 -11.12
CA PRO A 732 6.50 -0.76 -10.83
C PRO A 732 5.47 -0.69 -11.97
N GLY A 733 5.05 -1.85 -12.47
CA GLY A 733 4.16 -2.01 -13.63
C GLY A 733 4.88 -2.16 -14.98
N LYS A 734 6.19 -1.90 -15.05
CA LYS A 734 6.97 -2.07 -16.29
C LYS A 734 7.06 -3.55 -16.67
N VAL A 735 6.77 -3.86 -17.94
CA VAL A 735 7.10 -5.17 -18.51
C VAL A 735 8.61 -5.31 -18.61
N VAL A 736 9.17 -6.29 -17.90
CA VAL A 736 10.63 -6.57 -17.93
C VAL A 736 11.01 -7.71 -18.87
N GLY A 737 10.01 -8.48 -19.29
CA GLY A 737 10.09 -9.52 -20.29
C GLY A 737 8.85 -10.41 -20.20
N TYR A 738 8.95 -11.64 -20.68
CA TYR A 738 7.82 -12.56 -20.76
C TYR A 738 8.17 -13.91 -20.13
N VAL A 739 7.17 -14.54 -19.53
CA VAL A 739 7.30 -15.87 -18.93
C VAL A 739 7.82 -16.85 -19.98
N GLY A 740 8.88 -17.56 -19.64
CA GLY A 740 9.52 -18.53 -20.51
C GLY A 740 9.45 -19.94 -19.98
N ASN A 741 10.29 -20.78 -20.56
CA ASN A 741 10.47 -22.18 -20.20
C ASN A 741 11.96 -22.58 -20.30
N THR A 742 12.86 -21.60 -20.32
CA THR A 742 14.31 -21.80 -20.50
C THR A 742 14.97 -22.24 -19.21
N GLY A 743 16.09 -22.97 -19.29
CA GLY A 743 16.78 -23.45 -18.09
C GLY A 743 16.14 -24.72 -17.51
N LYS A 744 16.71 -25.17 -16.40
CA LYS A 744 16.30 -26.39 -15.72
C LYS A 744 15.08 -26.12 -14.86
N GLN A 745 13.94 -26.55 -15.37
CA GLN A 745 12.66 -26.49 -14.68
C GLN A 745 11.97 -27.87 -14.70
N TYR A 746 11.25 -28.20 -13.64
CA TYR A 746 10.62 -29.52 -13.47
C TYR A 746 9.28 -29.67 -14.21
N THR A 747 9.12 -29.01 -15.37
CA THR A 747 7.87 -29.01 -16.17
C THR A 747 7.50 -30.38 -16.76
N VAL A 748 8.37 -31.38 -16.66
CA VAL A 748 8.16 -32.72 -17.23
C VAL A 748 7.05 -33.51 -16.53
N HIS A 749 6.65 -33.15 -15.30
CA HIS A 749 5.50 -33.77 -14.63
C HIS A 749 4.13 -33.22 -15.08
N TYR A 750 4.09 -32.14 -15.86
CA TYR A 750 2.83 -31.53 -16.35
C TYR A 750 2.59 -31.72 -17.86
N ARG A 751 3.44 -32.48 -18.57
CA ARG A 751 3.27 -32.76 -20.02
C ARG A 751 2.36 -33.96 -20.34
N LYS A 752 1.85 -34.67 -19.33
CA LYS A 752 0.92 -35.79 -19.49
C LYS A 752 -0.14 -35.77 -18.40
N ALA A 753 -1.15 -34.94 -18.56
CA ALA A 753 -2.43 -35.06 -17.87
C ALA A 753 -3.55 -34.74 -18.86
#